data_AF-A0AAD7JSJ0-F1
#
_entry.id   AF-A0AAD7JSJ0-F1
#
_cell.length_a   1.000
_cell.length_b   1.000
_cell.length_c   1.000
_cell.angle_alpha   90.00
_cell.angle_beta   90.00
_cell.angle_gamma   90.00
#
_symmetry.space_group_name_H-M   'P 1'
#
loop_
_entity.id
_entity.type
_entity.pdbx_description
1 polymer ?
#
loop_
_entity_poly.entity_id
_entity_poly.type
_entity_poly.pdbx_seq_one_letter_code
_entity_poly.pdbx_strand_id
1 'polypeptide(L)'
;MWAPLVTLLCAGSAYSTSIDRRALVARYNPIRNTSSATTPMQVGNGNFAFGADITGLQTFQPWAIMSTWGWKNDSFPPGESLVDVLDYAGVSLDNHGHLVEYMFNGPELMQQWMISNPNRVNLGAVGLVFWSENGKVLNVTEDDLTSVKQELDLWTGTLTSNFTFEGMPIQVTTVSAQVDDSIGVTVSSPLLKSGRLGVFLDFPWNDGSQKFSDPFVGTWDNASIHTTTLDTTARGTIRAEISHTLVNSTFLTSIGGDEFTITRDSPETHRYSIKPASDSDVFSLSTTWGLTPPESVLSPAGISLNSTNTWEDYWTTSGFVDVFTGSTDSRANELQRRIILSRYLMRVNEAGDYPPQESGLVNDGWYGKFHLEMYFWHCQHWALWNNWDLLLRSSSVYQRFLDTSIERAQVQQGWPTGARWGKMSDPSGRSAPGEINELLIWQQPHPLVFANYEYRAFPTADTLRKWEPIVRNTADWMATFAWFNETTGFYDLGPPMYIVAEDNIYNNTYNPAFELAYWRLGLGFAETWMERLGEPVPENWTIVKDGLAKLPVNNGTYKVFEDIEDDFWTDPTYINDHPALAGLYGWLPATEGLDLEISKLTTEKVWATWNISNVWGWDFPMLAMSAARIGDQEQALEWLLHPLFQFDDAGMPVGGVRVPTPYFPGAGGLLYAIAMMAEGWDGSNGTAPGFPAEGWNVRAEGLSKAM
;
A
#
# COMPACT_ATOMS: atom_id res chain seq x y z
N MET A 1 -28.38 -70.98 -17.51
CA MET A 1 -27.31 -70.57 -16.58
C MET A 1 -26.78 -69.24 -17.11
N TRP A 2 -27.25 -68.15 -16.49
CA TRP A 2 -26.74 -66.77 -16.43
C TRP A 2 -26.02 -66.14 -17.64
N ALA A 3 -26.71 -65.17 -18.26
CA ALA A 3 -26.13 -64.16 -19.16
C ALA A 3 -25.39 -63.09 -18.33
N PRO A 4 -24.27 -62.51 -18.81
CA PRO A 4 -23.59 -61.46 -18.08
C PRO A 4 -24.26 -60.11 -18.36
N LEU A 5 -24.56 -59.41 -17.26
CA LEU A 5 -24.99 -58.01 -17.23
C LEU A 5 -23.77 -57.14 -17.56
N VAL A 6 -23.84 -56.33 -18.62
CA VAL A 6 -22.85 -55.28 -18.90
C VAL A 6 -23.33 -54.02 -18.18
N THR A 7 -22.67 -53.69 -17.07
CA THR A 7 -22.88 -52.43 -16.35
C THR A 7 -22.07 -51.34 -17.03
N LEU A 8 -22.73 -50.44 -17.77
CA LEU A 8 -22.12 -49.20 -18.24
C LEU A 8 -21.88 -48.28 -17.04
N LEU A 9 -20.63 -48.14 -16.60
CA LEU A 9 -20.23 -47.05 -15.72
C LEU A 9 -20.18 -45.76 -16.56
N CYS A 10 -21.21 -44.93 -16.43
CA CYS A 10 -21.11 -43.52 -16.83
C CYS A 10 -20.15 -42.83 -15.84
N ALA A 11 -18.89 -42.69 -16.23
CA ALA A 11 -17.99 -41.73 -15.60
C ALA A 11 -18.55 -40.33 -15.87
N GLY A 12 -19.20 -39.74 -14.87
CA GLY A 12 -19.52 -38.33 -14.88
C GLY A 12 -18.21 -37.56 -14.79
N SER A 13 -17.73 -37.05 -15.92
CA SER A 13 -16.70 -36.02 -15.95
C SER A 13 -17.24 -34.84 -15.15
N ALA A 14 -16.75 -34.66 -13.92
CA ALA A 14 -16.97 -33.43 -13.17
C ALA A 14 -16.23 -32.33 -13.94
N TYR A 15 -16.93 -31.66 -14.85
CA TYR A 15 -16.50 -30.39 -15.38
C TYR A 15 -16.41 -29.45 -14.18
N SER A 16 -15.18 -29.15 -13.74
CA SER A 16 -14.96 -28.02 -12.83
C SER A 16 -15.42 -26.78 -13.57
N THR A 17 -16.61 -26.30 -13.22
CA THR A 17 -17.13 -25.02 -13.73
C THR A 17 -16.18 -23.92 -13.28
N SER A 18 -15.91 -22.91 -14.12
CA SER A 18 -15.13 -21.74 -13.71
C SER A 18 -15.75 -21.02 -12.51
N ILE A 19 -14.97 -20.23 -11.78
CA ILE A 19 -15.50 -19.41 -10.67
C ILE A 19 -16.45 -18.35 -11.26
N ASP A 20 -17.65 -18.20 -10.68
CA ASP A 20 -18.53 -17.08 -11.02
C ASP A 20 -18.04 -15.82 -10.30
N ARG A 21 -17.01 -15.21 -10.88
CA ARG A 21 -16.30 -14.06 -10.31
C ARG A 21 -17.23 -12.87 -10.14
N ARG A 22 -18.14 -12.62 -11.08
CA ARG A 22 -19.08 -11.49 -11.03
C ARG A 22 -20.07 -11.65 -9.87
N ALA A 23 -20.65 -12.84 -9.71
CA ALA A 23 -21.56 -13.09 -8.59
C ALA A 23 -20.85 -12.96 -7.23
N LEU A 24 -19.61 -13.46 -7.12
CA LEU A 24 -18.82 -13.35 -5.89
C LEU A 24 -18.42 -11.91 -5.59
N VAL A 25 -17.94 -11.14 -6.57
CA VAL A 25 -17.56 -9.73 -6.37
C VAL A 25 -18.80 -8.92 -5.95
N ALA A 26 -19.90 -9.02 -6.70
CA ALA A 26 -21.12 -8.25 -6.43
C ALA A 26 -21.76 -8.58 -5.06
N ARG A 27 -21.56 -9.80 -4.55
CA ARG A 27 -22.04 -10.20 -3.21
C ARG A 27 -21.45 -9.33 -2.09
N TYR A 28 -20.25 -8.79 -2.28
CA TYR A 28 -19.52 -8.03 -1.28
C TYR A 28 -19.47 -6.53 -1.58
N ASN A 29 -20.30 -6.02 -2.50
CA ASN A 29 -20.44 -4.57 -2.73
C ASN A 29 -20.73 -3.84 -1.41
N PRO A 30 -19.88 -2.90 -0.97
CA PRO A 30 -20.12 -2.12 0.24
C PRO A 30 -21.38 -1.26 0.12
N ILE A 31 -22.14 -1.19 1.20
CA ILE A 31 -23.35 -0.36 1.31
C ILE A 31 -23.31 0.43 2.61
N ARG A 32 -23.56 1.73 2.53
CA ARG A 32 -23.72 2.62 3.69
C ARG A 32 -25.05 3.37 3.62
N ASN A 33 -25.60 3.70 4.79
CA ASN A 33 -26.81 4.54 4.93
C ASN A 33 -26.54 5.83 5.72
N THR A 34 -25.29 6.04 6.15
CA THR A 34 -24.78 7.23 6.83
C THR A 34 -23.28 7.35 6.55
N SER A 35 -22.73 8.55 6.63
CA SER A 35 -21.29 8.74 6.48
C SER A 35 -20.53 8.04 7.60
N SER A 36 -19.41 7.42 7.26
CA SER A 36 -18.42 6.99 8.26
C SER A 36 -17.66 8.23 8.76
N ALA A 37 -17.21 8.19 10.01
CA ALA A 37 -16.36 9.23 10.59
C ALA A 37 -14.86 8.91 10.44
N THR A 38 -14.52 7.70 9.99
CA THR A 38 -13.14 7.20 9.98
C THR A 38 -12.62 6.83 8.59
N THR A 39 -13.50 6.44 7.66
CA THR A 39 -13.06 5.96 6.33
C THR A 39 -14.02 6.38 5.21
N PRO A 40 -13.53 6.78 4.03
CA PRO A 40 -14.38 7.06 2.87
C PRO A 40 -14.81 5.78 2.15
N MET A 41 -15.88 5.86 1.34
CA MET A 41 -15.96 4.99 0.15
C MET A 41 -15.10 5.62 -0.96
N GLN A 42 -14.35 4.81 -1.71
CA GLN A 42 -13.44 5.31 -2.73
C GLN A 42 -13.66 4.73 -4.12
N VAL A 43 -13.44 5.59 -5.11
CA VAL A 43 -13.16 5.21 -6.50
C VAL A 43 -11.76 5.72 -6.86
N GLY A 44 -11.05 5.00 -7.73
CA GLY A 44 -9.69 5.38 -8.12
C GLY A 44 -9.06 4.41 -9.11
N ASN A 45 -7.80 4.67 -9.44
CA ASN A 45 -7.06 3.95 -10.49
C ASN A 45 -5.66 3.46 -10.05
N GLY A 46 -5.31 3.65 -8.78
CA GLY A 46 -4.01 3.31 -8.18
C GLY A 46 -3.00 4.45 -8.18
N ASN A 47 -3.08 5.38 -9.14
CA ASN A 47 -2.33 6.63 -9.14
C ASN A 47 -3.10 7.80 -8.54
N PHE A 48 -4.43 7.69 -8.49
CA PHE A 48 -5.36 8.68 -7.99
C PHE A 48 -6.53 7.99 -7.27
N ALA A 49 -7.00 8.59 -6.17
CA ALA A 49 -8.21 8.16 -5.48
C ALA A 49 -9.06 9.36 -5.03
N PHE A 50 -10.37 9.16 -5.13
CA PHE A 50 -11.40 10.10 -4.68
C PHE A 50 -12.19 9.46 -3.54
N GLY A 51 -12.12 10.06 -2.35
CA GLY A 51 -12.93 9.67 -1.20
C GLY A 51 -14.27 10.39 -1.14
N ALA A 52 -15.34 9.67 -0.83
CA ALA A 52 -16.69 10.20 -0.77
C ALA A 52 -17.37 9.92 0.57
N ASP A 53 -18.19 10.88 1.01
CA ASP A 53 -19.22 10.72 2.02
C ASP A 53 -20.50 10.16 1.40
N ILE A 54 -21.57 10.07 2.21
CA ILE A 54 -22.81 9.41 1.83
C ILE A 54 -23.51 10.01 0.60
N THR A 55 -23.19 11.24 0.21
CA THR A 55 -23.70 11.90 -1.00
C THR A 55 -23.09 11.37 -2.30
N GLY A 56 -22.03 10.56 -2.22
CA GLY A 56 -21.23 10.13 -3.38
C GLY A 56 -20.17 11.15 -3.79
N LEU A 57 -20.02 12.22 -3.00
CA LEU A 57 -19.09 13.33 -3.15
C LEU A 57 -18.53 13.71 -1.76
N GLN A 58 -17.92 14.88 -1.59
CA GLN A 58 -17.37 15.40 -0.34
C GLN A 58 -18.21 16.59 0.16
N THR A 59 -19.51 16.37 0.32
CA THR A 59 -20.49 17.42 0.66
C THR A 59 -20.46 17.78 2.15
N PHE A 60 -20.32 16.78 3.02
CA PHE A 60 -20.36 16.87 4.48
C PHE A 60 -19.03 16.50 5.14
N GLN A 61 -18.25 15.61 4.53
CA GLN A 61 -16.92 15.22 5.03
C GLN A 61 -15.83 15.58 4.01
N PRO A 62 -14.76 16.29 4.43
CA PRO A 62 -13.67 16.69 3.55
C PRO A 62 -12.66 15.55 3.37
N TRP A 63 -13.11 14.39 2.89
CA TRP A 63 -12.24 13.28 2.52
C TRP A 63 -11.15 13.76 1.55
N ALA A 64 -10.01 13.09 1.47
CA ALA A 64 -8.95 13.56 0.59
C ALA A 64 -9.20 13.16 -0.88
N ILE A 65 -8.75 14.00 -1.80
CA ILE A 65 -8.45 13.64 -3.19
C ILE A 65 -6.93 13.53 -3.27
N MET A 66 -6.42 12.33 -3.41
CA MET A 66 -4.98 12.05 -3.31
C MET A 66 -4.46 11.45 -4.61
N SER A 67 -3.18 11.71 -4.91
CA SER A 67 -2.47 11.06 -6.00
C SER A 67 -1.04 10.69 -5.62
N THR A 68 -0.42 9.82 -6.41
CA THR A 68 0.98 9.42 -6.24
C THR A 68 1.97 10.51 -6.67
N TRP A 69 1.52 11.48 -7.45
CA TRP A 69 2.33 12.60 -7.96
C TRP A 69 2.08 13.94 -7.23
N GLY A 70 1.03 14.03 -6.41
CA GLY A 70 0.64 15.23 -5.68
C GLY A 70 1.59 15.55 -4.52
N TRP A 71 2.78 16.06 -4.83
CA TRP A 71 3.82 16.43 -3.87
C TRP A 71 4.14 17.92 -3.93
N LYS A 72 4.47 18.50 -2.78
CA LYS A 72 4.93 19.89 -2.69
C LYS A 72 6.12 20.05 -1.77
N ASN A 73 6.82 21.16 -1.96
CA ASN A 73 7.85 21.61 -1.03
C ASN A 73 7.35 22.76 -0.15
N ASP A 74 7.56 22.65 1.16
CA ASP A 74 7.39 23.73 2.11
C ASP A 74 8.54 24.73 2.04
N SER A 75 8.29 25.96 2.50
CA SER A 75 9.34 26.95 2.71
C SER A 75 10.38 26.43 3.72
N PHE A 76 11.64 26.81 3.55
CA PHE A 76 12.69 26.51 4.53
C PHE A 76 12.34 27.10 5.91
N PRO A 77 12.82 26.48 7.01
CA PRO A 77 12.73 27.08 8.32
C PRO A 77 13.41 28.47 8.35
N PRO A 78 13.00 29.38 9.25
CA PRO A 78 13.57 30.72 9.29
C PRO A 78 15.09 30.72 9.48
N GLY A 79 15.81 31.31 8.51
CA GLY A 79 17.28 31.40 8.54
C GLY A 79 18.01 30.24 7.87
N GLU A 80 17.29 29.22 7.44
CA GLU A 80 17.82 28.04 6.74
C GLU A 80 17.72 28.18 5.22
N SER A 81 18.46 27.35 4.50
CA SER A 81 18.59 27.36 3.05
C SER A 81 18.90 25.98 2.47
N LEU A 82 19.04 25.90 1.15
CA LEU A 82 19.51 24.68 0.47
C LEU A 82 20.92 24.28 0.92
N VAL A 83 21.78 25.23 1.30
CA VAL A 83 23.14 24.93 1.80
C VAL A 83 23.03 24.10 3.08
N ASP A 84 22.12 24.44 3.98
CA ASP A 84 21.94 23.73 5.25
C ASP A 84 21.40 22.31 5.06
N VAL A 85 20.67 22.04 3.96
CA VAL A 85 20.26 20.67 3.58
C VAL A 85 21.46 19.87 3.06
N LEU A 86 22.31 20.49 2.23
CA LEU A 86 23.48 19.84 1.64
C LEU A 86 24.61 19.61 2.66
N ASP A 87 24.73 20.51 3.64
CA ASP A 87 25.70 20.46 4.73
C ASP A 87 25.15 19.76 5.98
N TYR A 88 23.91 19.26 5.93
CA TYR A 88 23.34 18.52 7.06
C TYR A 88 24.18 17.28 7.33
N ALA A 89 24.66 17.17 8.57
CA ALA A 89 25.36 16.00 9.08
C ALA A 89 24.72 15.59 10.41
N GLY A 90 24.59 14.28 10.62
CA GLY A 90 24.06 13.73 11.86
C GLY A 90 25.16 13.25 12.80
N VAL A 91 25.05 12.01 13.28
CA VAL A 91 26.00 11.39 14.21
C VAL A 91 26.96 10.46 13.48
N SER A 92 28.22 10.47 13.90
CA SER A 92 29.20 9.47 13.47
C SER A 92 29.29 8.35 14.50
N LEU A 93 29.04 7.12 14.10
CA LEU A 93 29.09 5.92 14.96
C LEU A 93 30.08 4.91 14.38
N ASP A 94 30.82 4.24 15.26
CA ASP A 94 31.70 3.13 14.85
C ASP A 94 30.85 1.92 14.46
N ASN A 95 31.10 1.39 13.27
CA ASN A 95 30.59 0.12 12.79
C ASN A 95 31.81 -0.75 12.47
N HIS A 96 32.24 -1.54 13.45
CA HIS A 96 33.39 -2.46 13.34
C HIS A 96 34.69 -1.81 12.84
N GLY A 97 35.06 -0.67 13.41
CA GLY A 97 36.27 0.06 13.04
C GLY A 97 36.13 0.93 11.79
N HIS A 98 34.93 1.00 11.20
CA HIS A 98 34.56 1.96 10.17
C HIS A 98 33.64 3.03 10.76
N LEU A 99 34.07 4.30 10.73
CA LEU A 99 33.27 5.41 11.24
C LEU A 99 32.23 5.82 10.19
N VAL A 100 30.96 5.59 10.49
CA VAL A 100 29.83 5.86 9.57
C VAL A 100 29.03 7.06 10.05
N GLU A 101 28.73 7.98 9.14
CA GLU A 101 27.80 9.08 9.40
C GLU A 101 26.35 8.65 9.14
N TYR A 102 25.49 8.86 10.14
CA TYR A 102 24.06 8.59 10.08
C TYR A 102 23.29 9.89 10.30
N MET A 103 22.31 10.15 9.43
CA MET A 103 21.55 11.40 9.37
C MET A 103 20.47 11.49 10.46
N PHE A 104 20.86 11.51 11.73
CA PHE A 104 19.99 11.79 12.87
C PHE A 104 20.75 12.50 13.99
N ASN A 105 20.03 13.10 14.93
CA ASN A 105 20.58 13.97 16.00
C ASN A 105 21.39 15.17 15.48
N GLY A 106 21.13 15.61 14.24
CA GLY A 106 21.60 16.88 13.70
C GLY A 106 20.74 18.07 14.18
N PRO A 107 20.83 19.25 13.53
CA PRO A 107 20.00 20.41 13.87
C PRO A 107 18.49 20.09 13.80
N GLU A 108 17.78 20.23 14.93
CA GLU A 108 16.40 19.74 15.10
C GLU A 108 15.41 20.31 14.06
N LEU A 109 15.44 21.62 13.82
CA LEU A 109 14.52 22.27 12.88
C LEU A 109 14.75 21.80 11.44
N MET A 110 16.02 21.69 11.02
CA MET A 110 16.35 21.20 9.68
C MET A 110 16.05 19.72 9.54
N GLN A 111 16.38 18.91 10.55
CA GLN A 111 16.05 17.48 10.56
C GLN A 111 14.55 17.26 10.39
N GLN A 112 13.73 17.96 11.17
CA GLN A 112 12.27 17.83 11.10
C GLN A 112 11.72 18.30 9.74
N TRP A 113 12.26 19.38 9.17
CA TRP A 113 11.89 19.82 7.83
C TRP A 113 12.28 18.79 6.76
N MET A 114 13.49 18.24 6.82
CA MET A 114 13.95 17.18 5.91
C MET A 114 13.17 15.87 6.08
N ILE A 115 12.63 15.61 7.27
CA ILE A 115 11.74 14.48 7.53
C ILE A 115 10.39 14.67 6.83
N SER A 116 9.79 15.86 6.90
CA SER A 116 8.44 16.10 6.37
C SER A 116 8.39 16.64 4.95
N ASN A 117 9.51 17.09 4.39
CA ASN A 117 9.57 17.72 3.07
C ASN A 117 10.29 16.83 2.02
N PRO A 118 9.77 16.69 0.78
CA PRO A 118 8.42 17.06 0.35
C PRO A 118 7.34 16.23 1.07
N ASN A 119 6.12 16.76 1.10
CA ASN A 119 4.90 16.11 1.62
C ASN A 119 3.82 16.01 0.54
N ARG A 120 2.86 15.11 0.76
CA ARG A 120 1.70 14.91 -0.11
C ARG A 120 0.62 15.99 0.07
N VAL A 121 -0.27 16.07 -0.91
CA VAL A 121 -1.26 17.14 -1.04
C VAL A 121 -2.65 16.56 -1.27
N ASN A 122 -3.63 16.99 -0.47
CA ASN A 122 -5.04 16.90 -0.84
C ASN A 122 -5.35 17.89 -1.96
N LEU A 123 -5.73 17.36 -3.13
CA LEU A 123 -5.93 18.10 -4.37
C LEU A 123 -7.22 18.92 -4.41
N GLY A 124 -8.08 18.79 -3.40
CA GLY A 124 -9.31 19.58 -3.26
C GLY A 124 -10.49 18.80 -2.71
N ALA A 125 -11.67 19.38 -2.83
CA ALA A 125 -12.94 18.72 -2.58
C ALA A 125 -13.94 19.02 -3.68
N VAL A 126 -14.76 18.02 -4.02
CA VAL A 126 -15.90 18.11 -4.93
C VAL A 126 -17.13 17.72 -4.13
N GLY A 127 -18.11 18.61 -3.97
CA GLY A 127 -19.30 18.35 -3.17
C GLY A 127 -20.56 19.01 -3.72
N LEU A 128 -21.72 18.74 -3.14
CA LEU A 128 -22.97 19.36 -3.54
C LEU A 128 -23.16 20.74 -2.89
N VAL A 129 -23.75 21.66 -3.63
CA VAL A 129 -24.19 22.96 -3.11
C VAL A 129 -25.69 23.11 -3.36
N PHE A 130 -26.39 23.55 -2.30
CA PHE A 130 -27.84 23.68 -2.29
C PHE A 130 -28.21 25.16 -2.23
N TRP A 131 -29.20 25.57 -3.02
CA TRP A 131 -29.77 26.91 -2.98
C TRP A 131 -31.25 26.87 -2.63
N SER A 132 -31.68 27.88 -1.88
CA SER A 132 -33.09 28.22 -1.72
C SER A 132 -33.71 28.67 -3.04
N GLU A 133 -35.03 28.74 -3.11
CA GLU A 133 -35.76 29.29 -4.27
C GLU A 133 -35.34 30.73 -4.63
N ASN A 134 -34.86 31.49 -3.65
CA ASN A 134 -34.36 32.86 -3.83
C ASN A 134 -32.87 32.94 -4.20
N GLY A 135 -32.22 31.80 -4.47
CA GLY A 135 -30.82 31.73 -4.89
C GLY A 135 -29.78 31.89 -3.77
N LYS A 136 -30.19 31.93 -2.50
CA LYS A 136 -29.26 31.93 -1.35
C LYS A 136 -28.74 30.52 -1.08
N VAL A 137 -27.43 30.36 -0.89
CA VAL A 137 -26.80 29.10 -0.45
C VAL A 137 -27.38 28.66 0.89
N LEU A 138 -27.76 27.39 0.97
CA LEU A 138 -28.27 26.74 2.17
C LEU A 138 -27.14 26.01 2.90
N ASN A 139 -27.18 26.04 4.24
CA ASN A 139 -26.32 25.20 5.06
C ASN A 139 -27.02 23.87 5.30
N VAL A 140 -26.84 22.93 4.37
CA VAL A 140 -27.41 21.58 4.44
C VAL A 140 -26.43 20.66 5.15
N THR A 141 -26.94 19.84 6.05
CA THR A 141 -26.19 18.81 6.79
C THR A 141 -26.72 17.43 6.44
N GLU A 142 -26.02 16.37 6.84
CA GLU A 142 -26.47 14.99 6.61
C GLU A 142 -27.85 14.71 7.26
N ASP A 143 -28.14 15.33 8.41
CA ASP A 143 -29.41 15.19 9.13
C ASP A 143 -30.62 15.77 8.36
N ASP A 144 -30.38 16.64 7.38
CA ASP A 144 -31.43 17.17 6.50
C ASP A 144 -31.82 16.18 5.39
N LEU A 145 -31.08 15.08 5.23
CA LEU A 145 -31.32 14.06 4.23
C LEU A 145 -32.21 12.94 4.76
N THR A 146 -32.99 12.34 3.86
CA THR A 146 -33.80 11.14 4.15
C THR A 146 -33.62 10.09 3.06
N SER A 147 -34.01 8.84 3.34
CA SER A 147 -33.92 7.71 2.39
C SER A 147 -32.50 7.51 1.83
N VAL A 148 -31.50 7.70 2.69
CA VAL A 148 -30.08 7.71 2.33
C VAL A 148 -29.58 6.29 2.11
N LYS A 149 -28.99 6.03 0.95
CA LYS A 149 -28.28 4.78 0.61
C LYS A 149 -27.14 5.08 -0.37
N GLN A 150 -25.96 4.61 -0.05
CA GLN A 150 -24.79 4.59 -0.93
C GLN A 150 -24.35 3.15 -1.17
N GLU A 151 -24.01 2.82 -2.41
CA GLU A 151 -23.52 1.51 -2.81
C GLU A 151 -22.33 1.66 -3.76
N LEU A 152 -21.26 0.91 -3.49
CA LEU A 152 -20.10 0.81 -4.35
C LEU A 152 -20.14 -0.50 -5.12
N ASP A 153 -20.35 -0.43 -6.43
CA ASP A 153 -20.24 -1.58 -7.32
C ASP A 153 -18.79 -1.88 -7.65
N LEU A 154 -18.23 -2.87 -6.96
CA LEU A 154 -16.83 -3.28 -7.10
C LEU A 154 -16.52 -3.82 -8.50
N TRP A 155 -17.52 -4.37 -9.21
CA TRP A 155 -17.33 -4.96 -10.53
C TRP A 155 -17.07 -3.90 -11.61
N THR A 156 -17.62 -2.70 -11.43
CA THR A 156 -17.54 -1.60 -12.40
C THR A 156 -16.76 -0.39 -11.90
N GLY A 157 -16.46 -0.34 -10.59
CA GLY A 157 -15.86 0.81 -9.93
C GLY A 157 -16.80 2.01 -9.85
N THR A 158 -18.10 1.76 -9.73
CA THR A 158 -19.14 2.80 -9.74
C THR A 158 -19.70 3.01 -8.35
N LEU A 159 -19.62 4.25 -7.84
CA LEU A 159 -20.26 4.65 -6.60
C LEU A 159 -21.62 5.30 -6.90
N THR A 160 -22.70 4.79 -6.32
CA THR A 160 -24.04 5.36 -6.47
C THR A 160 -24.65 5.71 -5.14
N SER A 161 -24.99 6.97 -4.96
CA SER A 161 -25.71 7.50 -3.78
C SER A 161 -27.11 7.95 -4.15
N ASN A 162 -28.09 7.57 -3.33
CA ASN A 162 -29.48 7.98 -3.43
C ASN A 162 -29.93 8.56 -2.09
N PHE A 163 -30.58 9.71 -2.13
CA PHE A 163 -31.14 10.36 -0.94
C PHE A 163 -32.22 11.36 -1.35
N THR A 164 -32.91 11.93 -0.37
CA THR A 164 -33.97 12.91 -0.58
C THR A 164 -33.72 14.15 0.26
N PHE A 165 -33.82 15.33 -0.35
CA PHE A 165 -33.75 16.63 0.31
C PHE A 165 -35.05 17.39 0.04
N GLU A 166 -35.71 17.88 1.09
CA GLU A 166 -37.04 18.55 1.01
C GLU A 166 -38.09 17.78 0.17
N GLY A 167 -38.09 16.44 0.26
CA GLY A 167 -39.00 15.59 -0.49
C GLY A 167 -38.64 15.37 -1.96
N MET A 168 -37.56 15.99 -2.46
CA MET A 168 -37.06 15.79 -3.82
C MET A 168 -35.93 14.74 -3.85
N PRO A 169 -36.02 13.72 -4.74
CA PRO A 169 -34.98 12.71 -4.85
C PRO A 169 -33.73 13.29 -5.51
N ILE A 170 -32.58 12.81 -5.06
CA ILE A 170 -31.25 13.07 -5.63
C ILE A 170 -30.56 11.73 -5.78
N GLN A 171 -30.06 11.47 -6.99
CA GLN A 171 -29.13 10.39 -7.26
C GLN A 171 -27.81 10.98 -7.74
N VAL A 172 -26.71 10.51 -7.19
CA VAL A 172 -25.35 10.86 -7.62
C VAL A 172 -24.62 9.58 -8.01
N THR A 173 -24.02 9.59 -9.19
CA THR A 173 -23.10 8.54 -9.63
C THR A 173 -21.71 9.15 -9.77
N THR A 174 -20.72 8.53 -9.14
CA THR A 174 -19.31 8.96 -9.18
C THR A 174 -18.45 7.79 -9.64
N VAL A 175 -17.61 8.03 -10.64
CA VAL A 175 -16.75 7.01 -11.27
C VAL A 175 -15.38 7.62 -11.52
N SER A 176 -14.30 6.85 -11.35
CA SER A 176 -12.94 7.30 -11.66
C SER A 176 -12.44 6.68 -12.96
N ALA A 177 -11.85 7.51 -13.82
CA ALA A 177 -11.17 7.05 -15.01
C ALA A 177 -9.93 6.23 -14.64
N GLN A 178 -9.57 5.31 -15.52
CA GLN A 178 -8.48 4.36 -15.33
C GLN A 178 -7.28 4.66 -16.25
N VAL A 179 -7.42 5.65 -17.14
CA VAL A 179 -6.40 6.10 -18.10
C VAL A 179 -5.81 7.46 -17.75
N ASP A 180 -6.50 8.25 -16.92
CA ASP A 180 -6.05 9.52 -16.39
C ASP A 180 -6.66 9.74 -14.99
N ASP A 181 -6.22 10.79 -14.31
CA ASP A 181 -6.62 11.10 -12.94
C ASP A 181 -7.84 12.01 -12.95
N SER A 182 -8.96 11.41 -13.32
CA SER A 182 -10.23 12.11 -13.43
C SER A 182 -11.39 11.35 -12.80
N ILE A 183 -12.42 12.11 -12.41
CA ILE A 183 -13.72 11.60 -12.02
C ILE A 183 -14.80 12.09 -12.97
N GLY A 184 -15.77 11.22 -13.23
CA GLY A 184 -17.05 11.54 -13.82
C GLY A 184 -18.11 11.57 -12.73
N VAL A 185 -18.88 12.65 -12.66
CA VAL A 185 -19.98 12.82 -11.71
C VAL A 185 -21.25 13.07 -12.51
N THR A 186 -22.31 12.30 -12.23
CA THR A 186 -23.65 12.51 -12.78
C THR A 186 -24.64 12.68 -11.64
N VAL A 187 -25.29 13.84 -11.58
CA VAL A 187 -26.35 14.16 -10.61
C VAL A 187 -27.68 14.13 -11.34
N SER A 188 -28.67 13.43 -10.77
CA SER A 188 -30.07 13.48 -11.23
C SER A 188 -30.99 13.94 -10.12
N SER A 189 -31.71 15.04 -10.36
CA SER A 189 -32.69 15.59 -9.42
C SER A 189 -33.56 16.67 -10.08
N PRO A 190 -34.86 16.78 -9.74
CA PRO A 190 -35.69 17.95 -10.07
C PRO A 190 -35.13 19.28 -9.56
N LEU A 191 -34.27 19.25 -8.53
CA LEU A 191 -33.67 20.45 -7.95
C LEU A 191 -32.69 21.15 -8.91
N LEU A 192 -32.08 20.41 -9.85
CA LEU A 192 -31.19 20.96 -10.88
C LEU A 192 -31.95 21.94 -11.79
N LYS A 193 -33.08 21.49 -12.32
CA LYS A 193 -34.00 22.27 -13.14
C LYS A 193 -34.51 23.53 -12.42
N SER A 194 -34.79 23.43 -11.13
CA SER A 194 -35.21 24.58 -10.31
C SER A 194 -34.07 25.54 -9.94
N GLY A 195 -32.82 25.26 -10.33
CA GLY A 195 -31.64 26.08 -9.99
C GLY A 195 -31.24 26.00 -8.51
N ARG A 196 -31.70 24.95 -7.81
CA ARG A 196 -31.54 24.74 -6.37
C ARG A 196 -30.45 23.74 -5.98
N LEU A 197 -29.81 23.11 -6.96
CA LEU A 197 -28.74 22.14 -6.76
C LEU A 197 -27.62 22.36 -7.77
N GLY A 198 -26.39 22.12 -7.34
CA GLY A 198 -25.18 22.18 -8.17
C GLY A 198 -24.01 21.53 -7.46
N VAL A 199 -22.81 21.78 -7.96
CA VAL A 199 -21.56 21.19 -7.44
C VAL A 199 -20.63 22.32 -7.00
N PHE A 200 -19.87 22.12 -5.93
CA PHE A 200 -18.77 23.01 -5.57
C PHE A 200 -17.43 22.32 -5.74
N LEU A 201 -16.40 23.13 -5.97
CA LEU A 201 -15.00 22.78 -5.81
C LEU A 201 -14.41 23.63 -4.69
N ASP A 202 -13.55 23.07 -3.86
CA ASP A 202 -12.84 23.82 -2.82
C ASP A 202 -11.40 23.30 -2.70
N PHE A 203 -10.46 24.14 -2.23
CA PHE A 203 -9.04 23.78 -2.21
C PHE A 203 -8.39 24.08 -0.85
N PRO A 204 -7.81 23.06 -0.16
CA PRO A 204 -7.21 23.23 1.16
C PRO A 204 -5.74 23.68 1.08
N TRP A 205 -5.24 24.22 2.19
CA TRP A 205 -3.81 24.33 2.45
C TRP A 205 -3.27 22.96 2.90
N ASN A 206 -2.06 22.61 2.48
CA ASN A 206 -1.41 21.36 2.88
C ASN A 206 0.03 21.67 3.30
N ASP A 207 0.51 21.09 4.40
CA ASP A 207 1.90 21.17 4.86
C ASP A 207 2.37 19.92 5.60
N GLY A 208 3.68 19.79 5.76
CA GLY A 208 4.30 18.68 6.48
C GLY A 208 4.28 18.85 8.00
N SER A 209 3.36 19.66 8.56
CA SER A 209 3.34 19.92 10.00
C SER A 209 2.87 18.74 10.84
N GLN A 210 2.04 17.87 10.27
CA GLN A 210 1.50 16.69 10.94
C GLN A 210 2.20 15.42 10.44
N LYS A 211 2.63 14.58 11.38
CA LYS A 211 3.12 13.23 11.09
C LYS A 211 2.01 12.35 10.49
N PHE A 212 0.80 12.50 11.00
CA PHE A 212 -0.40 11.80 10.55
C PHE A 212 -1.55 12.81 10.35
N SER A 213 -2.22 12.74 9.21
CA SER A 213 -3.36 13.62 8.87
C SER A 213 -4.63 12.79 8.66
N ASP A 214 -5.06 12.10 9.72
CA ASP A 214 -6.27 11.26 9.75
C ASP A 214 -7.40 11.94 10.57
N PRO A 215 -8.67 11.84 10.16
CA PRO A 215 -9.18 11.25 8.90
C PRO A 215 -9.13 12.17 7.69
N PHE A 216 -8.72 13.44 7.87
CA PHE A 216 -8.76 14.47 6.84
C PHE A 216 -7.39 15.09 6.60
N VAL A 217 -7.10 15.32 5.31
CA VAL A 217 -5.85 15.92 4.86
C VAL A 217 -6.09 17.37 4.43
N GLY A 218 -5.26 18.27 4.95
CA GLY A 218 -5.27 19.69 4.64
C GLY A 218 -6.19 20.53 5.53
N THR A 219 -5.97 21.85 5.54
CA THR A 219 -6.74 22.83 6.31
C THR A 219 -7.47 23.82 5.41
N TRP A 220 -8.68 24.19 5.78
CA TRP A 220 -9.60 24.96 4.92
C TRP A 220 -9.72 26.45 5.31
N ASP A 221 -9.15 26.82 6.45
CA ASP A 221 -9.22 28.16 7.05
C ASP A 221 -8.01 29.06 6.74
N ASN A 222 -6.99 28.52 6.07
CA ASN A 222 -5.72 29.20 5.76
C ASN A 222 -5.68 29.81 4.35
N ALA A 223 -6.76 30.45 3.90
CA ALA A 223 -6.89 30.96 2.53
C ALA A 223 -5.86 32.05 2.13
N SER A 224 -5.16 32.67 3.07
CA SER A 224 -4.21 33.76 2.78
C SER A 224 -2.81 33.31 2.39
N ILE A 225 -2.46 32.04 2.62
CA ILE A 225 -1.10 31.50 2.43
C ILE A 225 -0.94 30.64 1.16
N HIS A 226 -2.02 30.52 0.39
CA HIS A 226 -2.05 29.88 -0.93
C HIS A 226 -2.99 30.62 -1.88
N THR A 227 -2.95 30.28 -3.16
CA THR A 227 -3.74 30.97 -4.17
C THR A 227 -4.48 30.01 -5.08
N THR A 228 -5.67 30.43 -5.52
CA THR A 228 -6.38 29.79 -6.63
C THR A 228 -6.75 30.82 -7.70
N THR A 229 -6.63 30.43 -8.96
CA THR A 229 -7.04 31.24 -10.12
C THR A 229 -7.93 30.44 -11.04
N LEU A 230 -9.04 31.05 -11.48
CA LEU A 230 -10.01 30.43 -12.39
C LEU A 230 -9.84 30.99 -13.80
N ASP A 231 -9.69 30.10 -14.78
CA ASP A 231 -9.79 30.39 -16.21
C ASP A 231 -11.04 29.71 -16.78
N THR A 232 -11.91 30.48 -17.44
CA THR A 232 -13.12 29.97 -18.11
C THR A 232 -13.00 30.03 -19.63
N THR A 233 -11.79 30.19 -20.16
CA THR A 233 -11.52 30.16 -21.59
C THR A 233 -11.61 28.71 -22.06
N ALA A 234 -12.63 28.41 -22.87
CA ALA A 234 -12.84 27.04 -23.36
C ALA A 234 -11.66 26.57 -24.23
N ARG A 235 -11.15 25.37 -23.95
CA ARG A 235 -10.06 24.71 -24.70
C ARG A 235 -10.44 23.26 -24.97
N GLY A 236 -10.79 22.93 -26.22
CA GLY A 236 -11.27 21.58 -26.55
C GLY A 236 -12.54 21.24 -25.76
N THR A 237 -12.50 20.17 -24.96
CA THR A 237 -13.60 19.78 -24.06
C THR A 237 -13.52 20.43 -22.67
N ILE A 238 -12.48 21.20 -22.40
CA ILE A 238 -12.28 21.92 -21.14
C ILE A 238 -13.10 23.20 -21.18
N ARG A 239 -13.93 23.40 -20.15
CA ARG A 239 -14.80 24.57 -19.98
C ARG A 239 -14.31 25.52 -18.90
N ALA A 240 -13.62 24.99 -17.90
CA ALA A 240 -12.98 25.77 -16.86
C ALA A 240 -11.74 25.04 -16.34
N GLU A 241 -10.76 25.81 -15.87
CA GLU A 241 -9.55 25.31 -15.23
C GLU A 241 -9.26 26.15 -13.99
N ILE A 242 -8.92 25.49 -12.89
CA ILE A 242 -8.46 26.15 -11.67
C ILE A 242 -7.01 25.76 -11.44
N SER A 243 -6.14 26.77 -11.29
CA SER A 243 -4.78 26.58 -10.79
C SER A 243 -4.74 26.83 -9.30
N HIS A 244 -4.20 25.89 -8.53
CA HIS A 244 -4.02 25.97 -7.09
C HIS A 244 -2.53 25.94 -6.75
N THR A 245 -2.01 27.04 -6.21
CA THR A 245 -0.58 27.19 -5.91
C THR A 245 -0.33 27.16 -4.41
N LEU A 246 0.46 26.17 -3.97
CA LEU A 246 0.95 25.98 -2.61
C LEU A 246 2.46 26.25 -2.60
N VAL A 247 2.89 27.38 -2.03
CA VAL A 247 4.29 27.84 -2.06
C VAL A 247 4.81 27.96 -3.51
N ASN A 248 5.59 26.98 -3.98
CA ASN A 248 6.18 26.94 -5.32
C ASN A 248 5.58 25.84 -6.21
N SER A 249 4.63 25.07 -5.70
CA SER A 249 4.01 23.93 -6.38
C SER A 249 2.62 24.33 -6.86
N THR A 250 2.29 24.05 -8.13
CA THR A 250 0.98 24.38 -8.70
C THR A 250 0.31 23.12 -9.24
N PHE A 251 -0.95 22.95 -8.85
CA PHE A 251 -1.82 21.85 -9.24
C PHE A 251 -2.98 22.40 -10.08
N LEU A 252 -3.38 21.66 -11.11
CA LEU A 252 -4.45 22.06 -12.01
C LEU A 252 -5.67 21.16 -11.83
N THR A 253 -6.85 21.77 -11.85
CA THR A 253 -8.14 21.09 -11.89
C THR A 253 -8.88 21.54 -13.14
N SER A 254 -8.95 20.66 -14.14
CA SER A 254 -9.63 20.88 -15.42
C SER A 254 -11.04 20.30 -15.40
N ILE A 255 -12.02 21.07 -15.86
CA ILE A 255 -13.44 20.74 -15.74
C ILE A 255 -14.09 20.74 -17.14
N GLY A 256 -14.87 19.70 -17.43
CA GLY A 256 -15.66 19.56 -18.65
C GLY A 256 -17.02 18.92 -18.38
N GLY A 257 -17.67 18.43 -19.42
CA GLY A 257 -19.02 17.84 -19.36
C GLY A 257 -20.10 18.78 -19.89
N ASP A 258 -21.25 18.77 -19.23
CA ASP A 258 -22.41 19.60 -19.60
C ASP A 258 -22.09 21.11 -19.52
N GLU A 259 -22.94 21.94 -20.12
CA GLU A 259 -22.80 23.40 -20.02
C GLU A 259 -23.05 23.88 -18.58
N PHE A 260 -22.17 24.72 -18.05
CA PHE A 260 -22.27 25.27 -16.70
C PHE A 260 -21.69 26.67 -16.58
N THR A 261 -22.05 27.36 -15.50
CA THR A 261 -21.34 28.55 -15.02
C THR A 261 -20.60 28.23 -13.74
N ILE A 262 -19.37 28.71 -13.61
CA ILE A 262 -18.54 28.56 -12.41
C ILE A 262 -18.14 29.94 -11.87
N THR A 263 -18.26 30.14 -10.56
CA THR A 263 -17.92 31.40 -9.90
C THR A 263 -17.26 31.14 -8.56
N ARG A 264 -16.23 31.94 -8.22
CA ARG A 264 -15.64 31.93 -6.87
C ARG A 264 -16.66 32.51 -5.88
N ASP A 265 -16.84 31.84 -4.75
CA ASP A 265 -17.88 32.19 -3.77
C ASP A 265 -17.55 33.51 -3.04
N SER A 266 -16.27 33.72 -2.69
CA SER A 266 -15.75 35.03 -2.28
C SER A 266 -14.23 35.15 -2.50
N PRO A 267 -13.66 36.37 -2.54
CA PRO A 267 -12.20 36.58 -2.65
C PRO A 267 -11.37 35.95 -1.51
N GLU A 268 -11.98 35.75 -0.34
CA GLU A 268 -11.35 35.26 0.89
C GLU A 268 -11.40 33.73 1.03
N THR A 269 -12.03 33.03 0.09
CA THR A 269 -12.17 31.55 0.11
C THR A 269 -11.58 30.95 -1.16
N HIS A 270 -11.23 29.66 -1.15
CA HIS A 270 -10.85 28.94 -2.37
C HIS A 270 -12.00 28.10 -2.94
N ARG A 271 -13.23 28.44 -2.57
CA ARG A 271 -14.43 27.73 -2.99
C ARG A 271 -15.04 28.32 -4.25
N TYR A 272 -15.47 27.43 -5.14
CA TYR A 272 -16.10 27.74 -6.41
C TYR A 272 -17.41 26.97 -6.55
N SER A 273 -18.50 27.69 -6.83
CA SER A 273 -19.80 27.09 -7.13
C SER A 273 -19.99 26.90 -8.64
N ILE A 274 -20.41 25.69 -9.02
CA ILE A 274 -20.78 25.29 -10.39
C ILE A 274 -22.29 25.13 -10.46
N LYS A 275 -22.92 25.88 -11.37
CA LYS A 275 -24.35 25.79 -11.66
C LYS A 275 -24.58 25.25 -13.07
N PRO A 276 -25.45 24.23 -13.25
CA PRO A 276 -25.88 23.80 -14.58
C PRO A 276 -26.48 24.97 -15.37
N ALA A 277 -26.13 25.07 -16.65
CA ALA A 277 -26.72 26.09 -17.54
C ALA A 277 -27.98 25.58 -18.26
N SER A 278 -28.20 24.26 -18.29
CA SER A 278 -29.33 23.62 -18.97
C SER A 278 -30.55 23.45 -18.05
N ASP A 279 -31.74 23.54 -18.63
CA ASP A 279 -33.02 23.23 -17.97
C ASP A 279 -33.26 21.70 -17.97
N SER A 280 -32.47 20.97 -17.19
CA SER A 280 -32.43 19.50 -17.15
C SER A 280 -32.46 18.96 -15.71
N ASP A 281 -33.10 17.80 -15.52
CA ASP A 281 -33.07 17.05 -14.26
C ASP A 281 -31.83 16.16 -14.13
N VAL A 282 -30.90 16.25 -15.08
CA VAL A 282 -29.61 15.54 -15.09
C VAL A 282 -28.50 16.52 -15.43
N PHE A 283 -27.41 16.46 -14.67
CA PHE A 283 -26.20 17.25 -14.87
C PHE A 283 -24.96 16.38 -14.68
N SER A 284 -24.06 16.39 -15.66
CA SER A 284 -22.84 15.58 -15.64
C SER A 284 -21.57 16.41 -15.83
N LEU A 285 -20.58 16.16 -14.99
CA LEU A 285 -19.28 16.81 -14.99
C LEU A 285 -18.15 15.80 -15.09
N SER A 286 -17.06 16.21 -15.74
CA SER A 286 -15.78 15.54 -15.67
C SER A 286 -14.78 16.48 -15.01
N THR A 287 -14.05 15.99 -14.01
CA THR A 287 -13.01 16.76 -13.31
C THR A 287 -11.71 15.98 -13.36
N THR A 288 -10.66 16.59 -13.89
CA THR A 288 -9.33 15.99 -14.07
C THR A 288 -8.29 16.79 -13.30
N TRP A 289 -7.40 16.10 -12.59
CA TRP A 289 -6.28 16.71 -11.87
C TRP A 289 -4.96 16.45 -12.58
N GLY A 290 -4.02 17.39 -12.46
CA GLY A 290 -2.68 17.20 -13.00
C GLY A 290 -1.71 18.33 -12.68
N LEU A 291 -0.44 18.11 -13.04
CA LEU A 291 0.63 19.11 -12.92
C LEU A 291 0.75 20.02 -14.15
N THR A 292 0.17 19.61 -15.28
CA THR A 292 0.22 20.34 -16.55
C THR A 292 -1.16 20.36 -17.20
N PRO A 293 -1.51 21.41 -17.98
CA PRO A 293 -2.83 21.51 -18.59
C PRO A 293 -3.05 20.34 -19.56
N PRO A 294 -4.13 19.56 -19.42
CA PRO A 294 -4.43 18.51 -20.37
C PRO A 294 -4.89 19.11 -21.72
N GLU A 295 -4.70 18.37 -22.82
CA GLU A 295 -5.22 18.79 -24.12
C GLU A 295 -6.75 18.74 -24.18
N SER A 296 -7.34 17.79 -23.46
CA SER A 296 -8.78 17.59 -23.34
C SER A 296 -9.10 16.80 -22.07
N VAL A 297 -10.35 16.89 -21.61
CA VAL A 297 -10.90 16.02 -20.56
C VAL A 297 -11.86 15.01 -21.16
N LEU A 298 -11.87 13.79 -20.63
CA LEU A 298 -12.82 12.75 -21.01
C LEU A 298 -14.25 13.14 -20.65
N SER A 299 -15.21 12.82 -21.52
CA SER A 299 -16.62 12.99 -21.18
C SER A 299 -17.03 12.07 -20.02
N PRO A 300 -18.03 12.43 -19.19
CA PRO A 300 -18.50 11.59 -18.09
C PRO A 300 -18.88 10.16 -18.52
N ALA A 301 -19.52 10.02 -19.68
CA ALA A 301 -19.85 8.71 -20.26
C ALA A 301 -18.59 7.92 -20.68
N GLY A 302 -17.56 8.61 -21.19
CA GLY A 302 -16.27 8.03 -21.52
C GLY A 302 -15.53 7.52 -20.29
N ILE A 303 -15.57 8.28 -19.18
CA ILE A 303 -15.02 7.88 -17.89
C ILE A 303 -15.72 6.62 -17.37
N SER A 304 -17.07 6.60 -17.39
CA SER A 304 -17.85 5.44 -16.95
C SER A 304 -17.55 4.17 -17.76
N LEU A 305 -17.46 4.29 -19.09
CA LEU A 305 -17.10 3.18 -19.97
C LEU A 305 -15.67 2.70 -19.71
N ASN A 306 -14.73 3.63 -19.52
CA ASN A 306 -13.33 3.29 -19.26
C ASN A 306 -13.16 2.58 -17.90
N SER A 307 -13.83 3.05 -16.85
CA SER A 307 -13.86 2.38 -15.54
C SER A 307 -14.42 0.97 -15.66
N THR A 308 -15.62 0.84 -16.24
CA THR A 308 -16.31 -0.45 -16.36
C THR A 308 -15.41 -1.46 -17.07
N ASN A 309 -14.91 -1.13 -18.27
CA ASN A 309 -14.10 -2.06 -19.05
C ASN A 309 -12.83 -2.50 -18.30
N THR A 310 -12.17 -1.58 -17.61
CA THR A 310 -10.92 -1.89 -16.91
C THR A 310 -11.14 -2.70 -15.64
N TRP A 311 -12.21 -2.44 -14.88
CA TRP A 311 -12.55 -3.26 -13.72
C TRP A 311 -13.04 -4.65 -14.13
N GLU A 312 -13.86 -4.75 -15.18
CA GLU A 312 -14.26 -6.05 -15.73
C GLU A 312 -13.04 -6.86 -16.18
N ASP A 313 -12.10 -6.24 -16.89
CA ASP A 313 -10.83 -6.87 -17.27
C ASP A 313 -10.04 -7.32 -16.03
N TYR A 314 -9.82 -6.43 -15.06
CA TYR A 314 -9.11 -6.75 -13.82
C TYR A 314 -9.70 -7.98 -13.13
N TRP A 315 -11.02 -8.04 -12.91
CA TRP A 315 -11.64 -9.17 -12.22
C TRP A 315 -11.60 -10.46 -13.03
N THR A 316 -11.65 -10.37 -14.36
CA THR A 316 -11.73 -11.55 -15.25
C THR A 316 -10.37 -12.14 -15.61
N THR A 317 -9.31 -11.34 -15.67
CA THR A 317 -8.00 -11.78 -16.17
C THR A 317 -6.99 -12.09 -15.06
N SER A 318 -7.09 -11.43 -13.91
CA SER A 318 -6.20 -11.66 -12.78
C SER A 318 -6.49 -12.97 -12.03
N GLY A 319 -5.60 -13.34 -11.11
CA GLY A 319 -5.83 -14.45 -10.20
C GLY A 319 -7.12 -14.28 -9.40
N PHE A 320 -7.76 -15.38 -9.00
CA PHE A 320 -9.01 -15.35 -8.24
C PHE A 320 -9.09 -16.51 -7.27
N VAL A 321 -9.57 -16.24 -6.05
CA VAL A 321 -9.80 -17.24 -5.00
C VAL A 321 -11.26 -17.20 -4.56
N ASP A 322 -11.87 -18.37 -4.54
CA ASP A 322 -13.19 -18.64 -3.96
C ASP A 322 -13.01 -19.63 -2.80
N VAL A 323 -13.12 -19.10 -1.58
CA VAL A 323 -13.15 -19.88 -0.33
C VAL A 323 -14.58 -20.04 0.21
N PHE A 324 -15.58 -19.47 -0.45
CA PHE A 324 -16.96 -19.41 0.05
C PHE A 324 -17.84 -20.50 -0.55
N THR A 325 -17.83 -20.66 -1.87
CA THR A 325 -18.79 -21.53 -2.57
C THR A 325 -18.57 -22.99 -2.19
N GLY A 326 -19.53 -23.59 -1.50
CA GLY A 326 -19.49 -25.00 -1.09
C GLY A 326 -18.70 -25.26 0.19
N SER A 327 -18.06 -24.26 0.79
CA SER A 327 -17.48 -24.36 2.14
C SER A 327 -18.60 -24.45 3.18
N THR A 328 -18.39 -25.29 4.20
CA THR A 328 -19.31 -25.42 5.33
C THR A 328 -18.82 -24.72 6.59
N ASP A 329 -17.55 -24.29 6.60
CA ASP A 329 -17.01 -23.46 7.68
C ASP A 329 -17.71 -22.10 7.74
N SER A 330 -18.22 -21.73 8.91
CA SER A 330 -18.95 -20.47 9.11
C SER A 330 -18.11 -19.22 8.85
N ARG A 331 -16.78 -19.33 8.92
CA ARG A 331 -15.84 -18.22 8.73
C ARG A 331 -15.61 -17.87 7.26
N ALA A 332 -15.97 -18.78 6.34
CA ALA A 332 -15.73 -18.63 4.90
C ALA A 332 -16.29 -17.33 4.30
N ASN A 333 -17.47 -16.89 4.76
CA ASN A 333 -18.08 -15.66 4.26
C ASN A 333 -17.28 -14.41 4.62
N GLU A 334 -16.74 -14.34 5.84
CA GLU A 334 -15.93 -13.20 6.28
C GLU A 334 -14.56 -13.20 5.60
N LEU A 335 -13.93 -14.37 5.45
CA LEU A 335 -12.64 -14.46 4.75
C LEU A 335 -12.79 -14.04 3.28
N GLN A 336 -13.83 -14.51 2.59
CA GLN A 336 -14.11 -14.11 1.21
C GLN A 336 -14.39 -12.61 1.10
N ARG A 337 -15.12 -12.02 2.07
CA ARG A 337 -15.35 -10.56 2.13
C ARG A 337 -14.03 -9.80 2.19
N ARG A 338 -13.13 -10.17 3.11
CA ARG A 338 -11.81 -9.53 3.27
C ARG A 338 -10.97 -9.65 2.00
N ILE A 339 -10.97 -10.81 1.35
CA ILE A 339 -10.28 -11.04 0.07
C ILE A 339 -10.80 -10.07 -1.00
N ILE A 340 -12.11 -10.06 -1.28
CA ILE A 340 -12.68 -9.26 -2.36
C ILE A 340 -12.47 -7.76 -2.12
N LEU A 341 -12.73 -7.28 -0.90
CA LEU A 341 -12.58 -5.86 -0.57
C LEU A 341 -11.12 -5.42 -0.58
N SER A 342 -10.20 -6.23 -0.04
CA SER A 342 -8.76 -5.94 -0.11
C SER A 342 -8.30 -5.85 -1.56
N ARG A 343 -8.75 -6.75 -2.44
CA ARG A 343 -8.39 -6.71 -3.87
C ARG A 343 -8.84 -5.44 -4.58
N TYR A 344 -10.03 -4.92 -4.25
CA TYR A 344 -10.51 -3.66 -4.79
C TYR A 344 -9.70 -2.48 -4.24
N LEU A 345 -9.56 -2.40 -2.91
CA LEU A 345 -8.92 -1.28 -2.24
C LEU A 345 -7.43 -1.18 -2.53
N MET A 346 -6.71 -2.30 -2.59
CA MET A 346 -5.30 -2.30 -3.01
C MET A 346 -5.15 -1.75 -4.42
N ARG A 347 -6.06 -2.06 -5.35
CA ARG A 347 -5.99 -1.50 -6.71
C ARG A 347 -6.27 0.00 -6.73
N VAL A 348 -7.17 0.49 -5.87
CA VAL A 348 -7.47 1.93 -5.75
C VAL A 348 -6.32 2.71 -5.11
N ASN A 349 -5.66 2.14 -4.09
CA ASN A 349 -4.73 2.88 -3.22
C ASN A 349 -3.24 2.55 -3.44
N GLU A 350 -2.92 1.40 -4.04
CA GLU A 350 -1.61 0.75 -3.92
C GLU A 350 -1.04 0.28 -5.27
N ALA A 351 -1.57 0.80 -6.38
CA ALA A 351 -1.25 0.36 -7.75
C ALA A 351 -0.74 1.50 -8.65
N GLY A 352 -0.02 2.45 -8.05
CA GLY A 352 0.54 3.61 -8.74
C GLY A 352 2.04 3.51 -9.04
N ASP A 353 2.61 4.63 -9.48
CA ASP A 353 3.98 4.71 -10.03
C ASP A 353 5.08 4.78 -8.95
N TYR A 354 4.71 5.02 -7.70
CA TYR A 354 5.62 5.00 -6.55
C TYR A 354 5.17 3.91 -5.57
N PRO A 355 6.08 3.40 -4.73
CA PRO A 355 5.65 2.64 -3.57
C PRO A 355 4.57 3.42 -2.80
N PRO A 356 3.53 2.73 -2.35
CA PRO A 356 2.49 3.36 -1.55
C PRO A 356 3.01 3.71 -0.15
N GLN A 357 2.37 4.69 0.46
CA GLN A 357 2.51 4.98 1.88
C GLN A 357 1.49 4.16 2.67
N GLU A 358 1.67 4.04 3.99
CA GLU A 358 0.94 3.05 4.79
C GLU A 358 -0.59 3.18 4.76
N SER A 359 -1.11 4.41 4.59
CA SER A 359 -2.54 4.71 4.45
C SER A 359 -3.00 4.84 2.99
N GLY A 360 -2.15 4.49 2.02
CA GLY A 360 -2.48 4.49 0.60
C GLY A 360 -2.78 5.87 0.03
N LEU A 361 -3.97 6.06 -0.51
CA LEU A 361 -4.49 7.34 -1.02
C LEU A 361 -5.72 7.81 -0.22
N VAL A 362 -5.86 7.38 1.04
CA VAL A 362 -6.98 7.77 1.92
C VAL A 362 -6.66 9.03 2.74
N ASN A 363 -5.53 9.01 3.44
CA ASN A 363 -5.02 10.08 4.28
C ASN A 363 -3.49 10.04 4.30
N ASP A 364 -2.80 10.97 4.97
CA ASP A 364 -1.33 10.90 5.09
C ASP A 364 -0.89 10.22 6.39
N GLY A 365 -0.16 9.11 6.25
CA GLY A 365 0.68 8.54 7.30
C GLY A 365 2.15 8.86 7.04
N TRP A 366 2.91 9.15 8.09
CA TRP A 366 4.35 9.48 8.00
C TRP A 366 4.64 10.57 6.97
N TYR A 367 3.90 11.68 7.04
CA TYR A 367 3.99 12.81 6.09
C TYR A 367 3.66 12.45 4.63
N GLY A 368 2.96 11.33 4.40
CA GLY A 368 2.63 10.79 3.08
C GLY A 368 3.79 10.08 2.38
N LYS A 369 4.91 9.85 3.09
CA LYS A 369 6.10 9.18 2.57
C LYS A 369 5.92 7.67 2.52
N PHE A 370 6.52 7.04 1.53
CA PHE A 370 6.50 5.59 1.42
C PHE A 370 7.68 4.97 2.16
N HIS A 371 7.45 3.81 2.74
CA HIS A 371 8.44 3.03 3.47
C HIS A 371 8.90 1.86 2.60
N LEU A 372 10.18 1.84 2.21
CA LEU A 372 10.74 0.76 1.38
C LEU A 372 10.84 -0.57 2.12
N GLU A 373 10.83 -0.53 3.45
CA GLU A 373 10.66 -1.72 4.29
C GLU A 373 9.22 -2.29 4.16
N MET A 374 8.19 -1.44 4.12
CA MET A 374 6.82 -1.93 3.95
C MET A 374 6.48 -2.33 2.51
N TYR A 375 7.34 -2.02 1.53
CA TYR A 375 7.03 -2.21 0.12
C TYR A 375 6.69 -3.67 -0.25
N PHE A 376 7.33 -4.64 0.40
CA PHE A 376 6.96 -6.06 0.26
C PHE A 376 5.50 -6.29 0.66
N TRP A 377 5.12 -5.84 1.86
CA TRP A 377 3.78 -6.04 2.43
C TRP A 377 2.69 -5.32 1.65
N HIS A 378 3.03 -4.20 1.03
CA HIS A 378 2.13 -3.49 0.13
C HIS A 378 1.97 -4.17 -1.22
N CYS A 379 3.05 -4.59 -1.88
CA CYS A 379 2.98 -4.83 -3.33
C CYS A 379 3.35 -6.24 -3.78
N GLN A 380 3.99 -7.07 -2.95
CA GLN A 380 4.46 -8.37 -3.41
C GLN A 380 3.30 -9.31 -3.82
N HIS A 381 2.12 -9.14 -3.22
CA HIS A 381 0.94 -9.92 -3.58
C HIS A 381 0.59 -9.79 -5.08
N TRP A 382 0.81 -8.64 -5.72
CA TRP A 382 0.49 -8.44 -7.14
C TRP A 382 1.12 -9.50 -8.06
N ALA A 383 2.36 -9.94 -7.75
CA ALA A 383 3.01 -11.02 -8.47
C ALA A 383 2.26 -12.36 -8.34
N LEU A 384 1.80 -12.70 -7.12
CA LEU A 384 1.09 -13.95 -6.85
C LEU A 384 -0.32 -13.97 -7.45
N TRP A 385 -0.95 -12.81 -7.57
CA TRP A 385 -2.26 -12.63 -8.21
C TRP A 385 -2.16 -12.38 -9.73
N ASN A 386 -0.97 -12.50 -10.32
CA ASN A 386 -0.70 -12.28 -11.74
C ASN A 386 -1.09 -10.89 -12.27
N ASN A 387 -1.00 -9.87 -11.42
CA ASN A 387 -1.19 -8.46 -11.76
C ASN A 387 0.17 -7.75 -11.97
N TRP A 388 0.98 -8.29 -12.88
CA TRP A 388 2.32 -7.76 -13.16
C TRP A 388 2.31 -6.34 -13.70
N ASP A 389 1.29 -5.98 -14.47
CA ASP A 389 1.08 -4.63 -14.98
C ASP A 389 0.91 -3.59 -13.86
N LEU A 390 0.40 -3.99 -12.69
CA LEU A 390 0.27 -3.12 -11.52
C LEU A 390 1.58 -3.07 -10.72
N LEU A 391 2.21 -4.22 -10.46
CA LEU A 391 3.48 -4.28 -9.72
C LEU A 391 4.60 -3.51 -10.43
N LEU A 392 4.67 -3.62 -11.76
CA LEU A 392 5.73 -3.01 -12.56
C LEU A 392 5.69 -1.48 -12.57
N ARG A 393 4.58 -0.85 -12.19
CA ARG A 393 4.47 0.61 -12.09
C ARG A 393 5.42 1.14 -11.00
N SER A 394 5.34 0.58 -9.80
CA SER A 394 6.13 1.02 -8.65
C SER A 394 7.48 0.32 -8.53
N SER A 395 7.67 -0.90 -9.03
CA SER A 395 8.90 -1.69 -8.79
C SER A 395 10.15 -1.11 -9.48
N SER A 396 9.94 -0.25 -10.48
CA SER A 396 10.98 0.59 -11.09
C SER A 396 11.67 1.53 -10.09
N VAL A 397 11.12 1.70 -8.88
CA VAL A 397 11.70 2.50 -7.80
C VAL A 397 13.16 2.13 -7.51
N TYR A 398 13.52 0.84 -7.52
CA TYR A 398 14.90 0.43 -7.28
C TYR A 398 15.84 0.93 -8.37
N GLN A 399 15.41 0.92 -9.64
CA GLN A 399 16.20 1.51 -10.72
C GLN A 399 16.30 3.03 -10.58
N ARG A 400 15.19 3.71 -10.23
CA ARG A 400 15.17 5.17 -10.07
C ARG A 400 16.02 5.66 -8.90
N PHE A 401 16.10 4.89 -7.82
CA PHE A 401 16.81 5.26 -6.59
C PHE A 401 18.19 4.61 -6.47
N LEU A 402 18.66 3.93 -7.51
CA LEU A 402 19.97 3.27 -7.49
C LEU A 402 21.08 4.28 -7.21
N ASP A 403 21.10 5.40 -7.93
CA ASP A 403 22.14 6.43 -7.79
C ASP A 403 22.16 7.04 -6.38
N THR A 404 21.00 7.42 -5.84
CA THR A 404 20.91 7.98 -4.48
C THR A 404 21.25 6.95 -3.40
N SER A 405 21.03 5.66 -3.68
CA SER A 405 21.36 4.57 -2.77
C SER A 405 22.84 4.20 -2.80
N ILE A 406 23.49 4.34 -3.96
CA ILE A 406 24.95 4.29 -4.10
C ILE A 406 25.60 5.48 -3.38
N GLU A 407 25.09 6.69 -3.60
CA GLU A 407 25.59 7.90 -2.93
C GLU A 407 25.48 7.78 -1.41
N ARG A 408 24.34 7.30 -0.89
CA ARG A 408 24.16 7.03 0.53
C ARG A 408 25.20 6.05 1.08
N ALA A 409 25.38 4.92 0.41
CA ALA A 409 26.34 3.90 0.86
C ALA A 409 27.78 4.43 0.80
N GLN A 410 28.19 4.99 -0.33
CA GLN A 410 29.61 5.21 -0.63
C GLN A 410 30.10 6.61 -0.25
N VAL A 411 29.26 7.63 -0.42
CA VAL A 411 29.64 9.03 -0.16
C VAL A 411 29.27 9.43 1.27
N GLN A 412 28.02 9.19 1.68
CA GLN A 412 27.55 9.60 3.01
C GLN A 412 28.11 8.67 4.10
N GLN A 413 28.05 7.35 3.86
CA GLN A 413 28.42 6.34 4.86
C GLN A 413 29.83 5.78 4.68
N GLY A 414 30.52 6.16 3.61
CA GLY A 414 31.92 5.77 3.37
C GLY A 414 32.15 4.29 3.08
N TRP A 415 31.11 3.52 2.72
CA TRP A 415 31.29 2.13 2.32
C TRP A 415 32.00 2.04 0.96
N PRO A 416 32.89 1.06 0.74
CA PRO A 416 33.69 0.99 -0.48
C PRO A 416 32.88 0.65 -1.75
N THR A 417 31.69 0.05 -1.63
CA THR A 417 30.88 -0.37 -2.78
C THR A 417 29.40 -0.55 -2.43
N GLY A 418 28.60 -0.72 -3.48
CA GLY A 418 27.19 -1.11 -3.43
C GLY A 418 26.21 0.04 -3.18
N ALA A 419 24.94 -0.34 -3.04
CA ALA A 419 23.81 0.56 -2.80
C ALA A 419 23.10 0.15 -1.50
N ARG A 420 22.81 1.15 -0.66
CA ARG A 420 22.02 0.98 0.57
C ARG A 420 20.66 1.62 0.38
N TRP A 421 19.58 0.84 0.43
CA TRP A 421 18.21 1.31 0.25
C TRP A 421 17.71 2.05 1.52
N GLY A 422 17.04 3.20 1.36
CA GLY A 422 16.49 3.95 2.50
C GLY A 422 15.34 3.22 3.21
N LYS A 423 14.87 3.75 4.35
CA LYS A 423 13.63 3.30 4.99
C LYS A 423 12.45 4.14 4.49
N MET A 424 12.31 5.36 5.01
CA MET A 424 11.25 6.31 4.66
C MET A 424 11.74 7.25 3.55
N SER A 425 11.03 7.28 2.43
CA SER A 425 11.47 7.99 1.22
C SER A 425 10.33 8.70 0.50
N ASP A 426 10.71 9.51 -0.47
CA ASP A 426 9.83 10.30 -1.34
C ASP A 426 10.33 10.22 -2.80
N PRO A 427 9.63 10.84 -3.78
CA PRO A 427 9.98 10.74 -5.19
C PRO A 427 11.42 11.13 -5.55
N SER A 428 12.14 11.87 -4.69
CA SER A 428 13.56 12.19 -4.91
C SER A 428 14.50 11.00 -4.71
N GLY A 429 14.06 9.91 -4.05
CA GLY A 429 14.92 8.79 -3.67
C GLY A 429 15.82 9.06 -2.47
N ARG A 430 15.67 10.22 -1.81
CA ARG A 430 16.34 10.53 -0.55
C ARG A 430 15.72 9.71 0.59
N SER A 431 16.55 9.30 1.54
CA SER A 431 16.07 8.73 2.81
C SER A 431 15.82 9.90 3.76
N ALA A 432 14.68 9.90 4.42
CA ALA A 432 14.41 10.89 5.45
C ALA A 432 15.35 10.66 6.65
N PRO A 433 15.98 11.73 7.19
CA PRO A 433 16.73 11.67 8.44
C PRO A 433 15.95 10.98 9.56
N GLY A 434 16.64 10.37 10.51
CA GLY A 434 16.02 9.74 11.67
C GLY A 434 16.71 8.44 12.09
N GLU A 435 16.74 8.18 13.39
CA GLU A 435 17.52 7.08 13.98
C GLU A 435 17.12 5.72 13.38
N ILE A 436 15.84 5.38 13.39
CA ILE A 436 15.35 4.13 12.78
C ILE A 436 15.52 4.17 11.25
N ASN A 437 15.26 5.32 10.61
CA ASN A 437 15.38 5.44 9.15
C ASN A 437 16.79 5.13 8.64
N GLU A 438 17.79 5.48 9.45
CA GLU A 438 19.22 5.39 9.12
C GLU A 438 19.89 4.11 9.63
N LEU A 439 19.25 3.33 10.50
CA LEU A 439 19.85 2.14 11.13
C LEU A 439 19.08 0.84 10.85
N LEU A 440 17.87 0.90 10.28
CA LEU A 440 17.12 -0.28 9.87
C LEU A 440 17.71 -0.91 8.59
N ILE A 441 17.81 -2.24 8.56
CA ILE A 441 18.47 -2.97 7.46
C ILE A 441 17.67 -4.11 6.83
N TRP A 442 16.52 -4.51 7.38
CA TRP A 442 15.82 -5.71 6.89
C TRP A 442 15.21 -5.55 5.49
N GLN A 443 15.09 -4.32 4.99
CA GLN A 443 14.62 -4.01 3.63
C GLN A 443 15.67 -4.21 2.53
N GLN A 444 16.95 -4.37 2.91
CA GLN A 444 18.05 -4.41 1.95
C GLN A 444 17.92 -5.60 0.97
N PRO A 445 17.47 -6.80 1.38
CA PRO A 445 17.25 -7.90 0.45
C PRO A 445 15.97 -7.82 -0.42
N HIS A 446 15.03 -6.89 -0.14
CA HIS A 446 13.76 -6.76 -0.88
C HIS A 446 13.89 -6.75 -2.41
N PRO A 447 14.76 -5.92 -3.03
CA PRO A 447 14.89 -5.92 -4.49
C PRO A 447 15.28 -7.27 -5.08
N LEU A 448 16.02 -8.11 -4.33
CA LEU A 448 16.40 -9.45 -4.77
C LEU A 448 15.21 -10.41 -4.78
N VAL A 449 14.26 -10.22 -3.86
CA VAL A 449 12.97 -10.93 -3.83
C VAL A 449 12.09 -10.50 -5.01
N PHE A 450 11.91 -9.20 -5.24
CA PHE A 450 11.14 -8.69 -6.38
C PHE A 450 11.72 -9.15 -7.72
N ALA A 451 13.05 -9.08 -7.88
CA ALA A 451 13.74 -9.56 -9.08
C ALA A 451 13.47 -11.06 -9.32
N ASN A 452 13.56 -11.90 -8.29
CA ASN A 452 13.31 -13.33 -8.42
C ASN A 452 11.86 -13.65 -8.77
N TYR A 453 10.89 -12.96 -8.17
CA TYR A 453 9.49 -13.12 -8.58
C TYR A 453 9.27 -12.69 -10.04
N GLU A 454 9.85 -11.57 -10.49
CA GLU A 454 9.70 -11.12 -11.88
C GLU A 454 10.35 -12.11 -12.84
N TYR A 455 11.52 -12.65 -12.52
CA TYR A 455 12.16 -13.66 -13.36
C TYR A 455 11.38 -14.99 -13.40
N ARG A 456 10.75 -15.40 -12.29
CA ARG A 456 9.88 -16.59 -12.27
C ARG A 456 8.72 -16.46 -13.26
N ALA A 457 8.12 -15.26 -13.35
CA ALA A 457 7.05 -14.98 -14.30
C ALA A 457 7.56 -14.75 -15.73
N PHE A 458 8.71 -14.09 -15.87
CA PHE A 458 9.31 -13.70 -17.14
C PHE A 458 10.78 -14.11 -17.21
N PRO A 459 11.10 -15.39 -17.49
CA PRO A 459 12.47 -15.92 -17.45
C PRO A 459 13.24 -15.55 -18.71
N THR A 460 13.47 -14.25 -18.92
CA THR A 460 14.09 -13.69 -20.13
C THR A 460 15.41 -13.00 -19.82
N ALA A 461 16.27 -12.88 -20.84
CA ALA A 461 17.50 -12.13 -20.74
C ALA A 461 17.25 -10.63 -20.46
N ASP A 462 16.13 -10.09 -20.95
CA ASP A 462 15.77 -8.69 -20.72
C ASP A 462 15.42 -8.46 -19.24
N THR A 463 14.69 -9.39 -18.60
CA THR A 463 14.43 -9.35 -17.16
C THR A 463 15.72 -9.44 -16.36
N LEU A 464 16.64 -10.35 -16.73
CA LEU A 464 17.94 -10.47 -16.06
C LEU A 464 18.75 -9.18 -16.13
N ARG A 465 18.85 -8.58 -17.32
CA ARG A 465 19.60 -7.32 -17.55
C ARG A 465 18.95 -6.12 -16.89
N LYS A 466 17.61 -6.06 -16.85
CA LYS A 466 16.86 -5.00 -16.15
C LYS A 466 17.26 -4.91 -14.68
N TRP A 467 17.37 -6.04 -14.00
CA TRP A 467 17.67 -6.07 -12.56
C TRP A 467 19.16 -6.20 -12.24
N GLU A 468 20.02 -6.53 -13.21
CA GLU A 468 21.45 -6.74 -12.95
C GLU A 468 22.12 -5.60 -12.16
N PRO A 469 21.96 -4.31 -12.50
CA PRO A 469 22.60 -3.23 -11.73
C PRO A 469 22.11 -3.17 -10.28
N ILE A 470 20.83 -3.45 -10.05
CA ILE A 470 20.19 -3.45 -8.74
C ILE A 470 20.69 -4.65 -7.92
N VAL A 471 20.73 -5.85 -8.52
CA VAL A 471 21.20 -7.08 -7.87
C VAL A 471 22.65 -6.93 -7.44
N ARG A 472 23.53 -6.48 -8.35
CA ARG A 472 24.95 -6.29 -8.06
C ARG A 472 25.17 -5.31 -6.93
N ASN A 473 24.64 -4.09 -7.04
CA ASN A 473 24.87 -3.06 -6.03
C ASN A 473 24.25 -3.41 -4.67
N THR A 474 23.10 -4.08 -4.65
CA THR A 474 22.48 -4.55 -3.40
C THR A 474 23.38 -5.59 -2.73
N ALA A 475 23.80 -6.64 -3.46
CA ALA A 475 24.63 -7.71 -2.92
C ALA A 475 26.03 -7.22 -2.52
N ASP A 476 26.61 -6.28 -3.27
CA ASP A 476 27.90 -5.67 -2.96
C ASP A 476 27.90 -4.93 -1.62
N TRP A 477 26.85 -4.14 -1.36
CA TRP A 477 26.71 -3.45 -0.07
C TRP A 477 26.42 -4.45 1.05
N MET A 478 25.49 -5.39 0.84
CA MET A 478 25.17 -6.45 1.81
C MET A 478 26.41 -7.25 2.24
N ALA A 479 27.29 -7.59 1.30
CA ALA A 479 28.53 -8.32 1.57
C ALA A 479 29.57 -7.46 2.30
N THR A 480 29.61 -6.16 2.02
CA THR A 480 30.57 -5.23 2.64
C THR A 480 30.13 -4.78 4.04
N PHE A 481 28.83 -4.71 4.28
CA PHE A 481 28.26 -4.37 5.59
C PHE A 481 28.51 -5.47 6.63
N ALA A 482 28.53 -6.74 6.21
CA ALA A 482 28.83 -7.86 7.09
C ALA A 482 30.32 -7.87 7.46
N TRP A 483 30.63 -7.89 8.76
CA TRP A 483 32.00 -7.75 9.25
C TRP A 483 32.59 -9.08 9.69
N PHE A 484 33.81 -9.41 9.24
CA PHE A 484 34.46 -10.64 9.66
C PHE A 484 35.04 -10.53 11.07
N ASN A 485 34.46 -11.28 12.00
CA ASN A 485 34.91 -11.38 13.37
C ASN A 485 36.02 -12.44 13.49
N GLU A 486 37.27 -11.97 13.63
CA GLU A 486 38.44 -12.85 13.77
C GLU A 486 38.38 -13.77 15.00
N THR A 487 37.61 -13.40 16.03
CA THR A 487 37.48 -14.19 17.26
C THR A 487 36.53 -15.36 17.08
N THR A 488 35.37 -15.13 16.46
CA THR A 488 34.34 -16.16 16.26
C THR A 488 34.55 -16.94 14.96
N GLY A 489 35.23 -16.34 13.99
CA GLY A 489 35.42 -16.87 12.63
C GLY A 489 34.19 -16.73 11.73
N PHE A 490 33.22 -15.88 12.12
CA PHE A 490 31.99 -15.63 11.37
C PHE A 490 31.90 -14.17 10.89
N TYR A 491 31.02 -13.92 9.92
CA TYR A 491 30.61 -12.59 9.53
C TYR A 491 29.40 -12.14 10.35
N ASP A 492 29.54 -11.02 11.05
CA ASP A 492 28.53 -10.45 11.93
C ASP A 492 27.77 -9.29 11.25
N LEU A 493 26.48 -9.15 11.57
CA LEU A 493 25.65 -8.00 11.18
C LEU A 493 25.46 -7.06 12.37
N GLY A 494 25.74 -5.77 12.20
CA GLY A 494 25.70 -4.77 13.28
C GLY A 494 26.76 -5.03 14.37
N PRO A 495 26.86 -4.19 15.42
CA PRO A 495 26.17 -2.91 15.59
C PRO A 495 26.87 -1.75 14.84
N PRO A 496 26.22 -0.57 14.67
CA PRO A 496 24.86 -0.27 15.08
C PRO A 496 23.82 -0.75 14.06
N MET A 497 22.66 -1.21 14.53
CA MET A 497 21.52 -1.53 13.65
C MET A 497 20.19 -1.62 14.41
N TYR A 498 19.09 -1.36 13.70
CA TYR A 498 17.75 -1.77 14.12
C TYR A 498 17.33 -3.07 13.46
N ILE A 499 16.62 -3.89 14.22
CA ILE A 499 15.93 -5.10 13.74
C ILE A 499 14.54 -4.73 13.22
N VAL A 500 13.88 -5.68 12.54
CA VAL A 500 12.51 -5.53 12.02
C VAL A 500 11.49 -5.04 13.05
N ALA A 501 11.65 -5.39 14.33
CA ALA A 501 10.77 -4.98 15.43
C ALA A 501 10.96 -3.52 15.89
N GLU A 502 12.06 -2.87 15.49
CA GLU A 502 12.37 -1.46 15.81
C GLU A 502 12.45 -1.12 17.31
N ASP A 503 12.52 -2.13 18.19
CA ASP A 503 12.45 -2.01 19.66
C ASP A 503 13.80 -2.28 20.36
N ASN A 504 14.84 -2.63 19.61
CA ASN A 504 16.15 -2.98 20.15
C ASN A 504 17.01 -1.76 20.49
N ILE A 505 18.03 -1.99 21.34
CA ILE A 505 19.09 -1.00 21.56
C ILE A 505 20.08 -1.11 20.41
N TYR A 506 20.11 -0.12 19.53
CA TYR A 506 20.83 -0.25 18.26
C TYR A 506 22.35 -0.41 18.40
N ASN A 507 22.97 0.12 19.47
CA ASN A 507 24.43 0.20 19.61
C ASN A 507 25.10 -1.08 20.13
N ASN A 508 24.33 -2.06 20.58
CA ASN A 508 24.83 -3.33 21.10
C ASN A 508 24.07 -4.54 20.53
N THR A 509 23.21 -4.34 19.55
CA THR A 509 22.50 -5.41 18.85
C THR A 509 23.29 -5.87 17.65
N TYR A 510 23.51 -7.17 17.56
CA TYR A 510 24.17 -7.81 16.43
C TYR A 510 23.63 -9.22 16.20
N ASN A 511 23.83 -9.72 14.99
CA ASN A 511 23.39 -11.06 14.56
C ASN A 511 21.92 -11.41 14.87
N PRO A 512 20.93 -10.57 14.50
CA PRO A 512 19.53 -10.93 14.61
C PRO A 512 19.16 -12.14 13.75
N ALA A 513 18.30 -13.03 14.27
CA ALA A 513 17.97 -14.27 13.58
C ALA A 513 17.30 -14.03 12.22
N PHE A 514 16.31 -13.13 12.15
CA PHE A 514 15.56 -12.86 10.92
C PHE A 514 16.46 -12.22 9.86
N GLU A 515 17.22 -11.20 10.22
CA GLU A 515 18.13 -10.48 9.33
C GLU A 515 19.24 -11.39 8.82
N LEU A 516 19.84 -12.25 9.66
CA LEU A 516 20.82 -13.25 9.21
C LEU A 516 20.24 -14.21 8.18
N ALA A 517 19.03 -14.74 8.42
CA ALA A 517 18.35 -15.62 7.49
C ALA A 517 18.06 -14.90 6.16
N TYR A 518 17.58 -13.66 6.23
CA TYR A 518 17.25 -12.90 5.04
C TYR A 518 18.50 -12.46 4.24
N TRP A 519 19.59 -12.12 4.93
CA TRP A 519 20.89 -11.83 4.29
C TRP A 519 21.39 -13.03 3.51
N ARG A 520 21.35 -14.22 4.12
CA ARG A 520 21.77 -15.46 3.47
C ARG A 520 20.93 -15.77 2.24
N LEU A 521 19.60 -15.64 2.37
CA LEU A 521 18.67 -15.81 1.24
C LEU A 521 18.95 -14.81 0.11
N GLY A 522 19.11 -13.53 0.45
CA GLY A 522 19.38 -12.45 -0.50
C GLY A 522 20.67 -12.68 -1.28
N LEU A 523 21.78 -12.97 -0.59
CA LEU A 523 23.05 -13.27 -1.27
C LEU A 523 22.93 -14.51 -2.16
N GLY A 524 22.26 -15.58 -1.72
CA GLY A 524 22.00 -16.76 -2.57
C GLY A 524 21.17 -16.44 -3.82
N PHE A 525 20.19 -15.54 -3.71
CA PHE A 525 19.45 -15.02 -4.85
C PHE A 525 20.32 -14.22 -5.82
N ALA A 526 21.26 -13.42 -5.30
CA ALA A 526 22.21 -12.69 -6.14
C ALA A 526 23.16 -13.64 -6.88
N GLU A 527 23.70 -14.67 -6.22
CA GLU A 527 24.54 -15.70 -6.85
C GLU A 527 23.79 -16.38 -8.00
N THR A 528 22.57 -16.87 -7.72
CA THR A 528 21.71 -17.51 -8.72
C THR A 528 21.43 -16.57 -9.90
N TRP A 529 21.30 -15.26 -9.66
CA TRP A 529 21.09 -14.27 -10.71
C TRP A 529 22.30 -14.17 -11.65
N MET A 530 23.51 -14.14 -11.08
CA MET A 530 24.76 -14.09 -11.85
C MET A 530 24.95 -15.35 -12.70
N GLU A 531 24.66 -16.51 -12.14
CA GLU A 531 24.67 -17.78 -12.86
C GLU A 531 23.71 -17.77 -14.05
N ARG A 532 22.49 -17.24 -13.87
CA ARG A 532 21.49 -17.09 -14.95
C ARG A 532 21.93 -16.11 -16.03
N LEU A 533 22.69 -15.07 -15.67
CA LEU A 533 23.33 -14.15 -16.62
C LEU A 533 24.50 -14.79 -17.38
N GLY A 534 25.04 -15.92 -16.89
CA GLY A 534 26.26 -16.52 -17.42
C GLY A 534 27.53 -15.76 -17.02
N GLU A 535 27.45 -14.96 -15.96
CA GLU A 535 28.51 -14.10 -15.45
C GLU A 535 29.13 -14.73 -14.18
N PRO A 536 30.40 -14.45 -13.86
CA PRO A 536 31.01 -14.95 -12.63
C PRO A 536 30.33 -14.33 -11.40
N VAL A 537 30.07 -15.17 -10.40
CA VAL A 537 29.65 -14.76 -9.07
C VAL A 537 30.82 -14.06 -8.36
N PRO A 538 30.67 -12.82 -7.86
CA PRO A 538 31.67 -12.19 -7.02
C PRO A 538 31.97 -13.02 -5.76
N GLU A 539 33.25 -13.36 -5.57
CA GLU A 539 33.70 -14.32 -4.54
C GLU A 539 33.33 -13.87 -3.12
N ASN A 540 33.35 -12.56 -2.85
CA ASN A 540 32.98 -12.00 -1.56
C ASN A 540 31.52 -12.28 -1.17
N TRP A 541 30.60 -12.36 -2.14
CA TRP A 541 29.19 -12.68 -1.85
C TRP A 541 29.07 -14.08 -1.26
N THR A 542 29.75 -15.05 -1.87
CA THR A 542 29.77 -16.45 -1.40
C THR A 542 30.49 -16.58 -0.06
N ILE A 543 31.66 -15.96 0.09
CA ILE A 543 32.42 -15.97 1.35
C ILE A 543 31.57 -15.46 2.51
N VAL A 544 30.87 -14.33 2.31
CA VAL A 544 30.01 -13.75 3.35
C VAL A 544 28.80 -14.64 3.59
N LYS A 545 28.04 -15.01 2.55
CA LYS A 545 26.82 -15.82 2.67
C LYS A 545 27.06 -17.13 3.45
N ASP A 546 28.14 -17.84 3.12
CA ASP A 546 28.52 -19.11 3.77
C ASP A 546 29.16 -18.88 5.14
N GLY A 547 29.78 -17.72 5.36
CA GLY A 547 30.48 -17.34 6.58
C GLY A 547 29.65 -16.54 7.59
N LEU A 548 28.40 -16.18 7.30
CA LEU A 548 27.52 -15.46 8.22
C LEU A 548 27.36 -16.20 9.55
N ALA A 549 27.23 -15.44 10.63
CA ALA A 549 26.93 -15.96 11.95
C ALA A 549 25.73 -16.93 11.94
N LYS A 550 25.79 -17.91 12.84
CA LYS A 550 24.70 -18.88 13.02
C LYS A 550 23.49 -18.19 13.61
N LEU A 551 22.30 -18.68 13.27
CA LEU A 551 21.08 -18.21 13.89
C LEU A 551 21.16 -18.45 15.41
N PRO A 552 20.90 -17.43 16.25
CA PRO A 552 21.05 -17.56 17.70
C PRO A 552 19.94 -18.45 18.27
N VAL A 553 20.33 -19.49 19.03
CA VAL A 553 19.43 -20.50 19.60
C VAL A 553 19.65 -20.60 21.10
N ASN A 554 18.57 -20.70 21.87
CA ASN A 554 18.61 -21.10 23.27
C ASN A 554 17.42 -22.00 23.61
N ASN A 555 17.70 -23.06 24.38
CA ASN A 555 16.70 -23.99 24.91
C ASN A 555 15.69 -24.51 23.87
N GLY A 556 16.16 -24.81 22.65
CA GLY A 556 15.33 -25.35 21.56
C GLY A 556 14.47 -24.33 20.82
N THR A 557 14.67 -23.02 21.03
CA THR A 557 14.02 -21.92 20.28
C THR A 557 15.04 -20.91 19.77
N TYR A 558 14.72 -20.20 18.69
CA TYR A 558 15.52 -19.07 18.23
C TYR A 558 15.38 -17.85 19.15
N LYS A 559 16.45 -17.06 19.25
CA LYS A 559 16.50 -15.77 19.94
C LYS A 559 16.30 -14.65 18.93
N VAL A 560 15.82 -13.48 19.38
CA VAL A 560 15.64 -12.31 18.50
C VAL A 560 16.99 -11.89 17.90
N PHE A 561 18.03 -11.77 18.72
CA PHE A 561 19.41 -11.48 18.32
C PHE A 561 20.44 -12.18 19.21
N GLU A 562 21.71 -12.14 18.80
CA GLU A 562 22.80 -12.77 19.55
C GLU A 562 23.03 -12.05 20.88
N ASP A 563 23.38 -12.80 21.94
CA ASP A 563 23.59 -12.26 23.30
C ASP A 563 22.40 -11.56 23.99
N ILE A 564 21.20 -11.52 23.41
CA ILE A 564 20.00 -11.16 24.18
C ILE A 564 19.85 -12.11 25.38
N GLU A 565 19.39 -11.64 26.54
CA GLU A 565 19.23 -12.50 27.72
C GLU A 565 18.27 -13.67 27.45
N ASP A 566 18.53 -14.85 28.01
CA ASP A 566 17.76 -16.07 27.69
C ASP A 566 16.28 -16.01 28.13
N ASP A 567 15.94 -15.12 29.07
CA ASP A 567 14.59 -14.89 29.58
C ASP A 567 13.83 -13.74 28.87
N PHE A 568 14.35 -13.24 27.73
CA PHE A 568 13.73 -12.17 26.93
C PHE A 568 12.26 -12.44 26.56
N TRP A 569 11.84 -13.71 26.50
CA TRP A 569 10.47 -14.16 26.27
C TRP A 569 9.45 -13.62 27.30
N THR A 570 9.92 -13.06 28.40
CA THR A 570 9.09 -12.45 29.45
C THR A 570 9.27 -10.94 29.56
N ASP A 571 10.21 -10.37 28.80
CA ASP A 571 10.50 -8.95 28.80
C ASP A 571 9.65 -8.25 27.72
N PRO A 572 8.69 -7.39 28.11
CA PRO A 572 7.85 -6.66 27.16
C PRO A 572 8.65 -5.71 26.26
N THR A 573 9.93 -5.49 26.50
CA THR A 573 10.79 -4.75 25.57
C THR A 573 10.94 -5.47 24.23
N TYR A 574 10.94 -6.80 24.21
CA TYR A 574 11.28 -7.60 23.02
C TYR A 574 10.14 -8.48 22.48
N ILE A 575 9.00 -8.51 23.17
CA ILE A 575 7.82 -9.33 22.80
C ILE A 575 6.57 -8.48 22.55
N ASN A 576 6.74 -7.19 22.28
CA ASN A 576 5.66 -6.21 22.27
C ASN A 576 5.54 -5.44 20.94
N ASP A 577 6.37 -5.77 19.95
CA ASP A 577 6.31 -5.24 18.58
C ASP A 577 6.24 -6.38 17.54
N HIS A 578 6.83 -6.25 16.35
CA HIS A 578 6.75 -7.27 15.30
C HIS A 578 7.30 -8.66 15.72
N PRO A 579 6.53 -9.76 15.59
CA PRO A 579 6.96 -11.12 15.92
C PRO A 579 7.88 -11.74 14.85
N ALA A 580 9.03 -11.10 14.61
CA ALA A 580 10.04 -11.41 13.58
C ALA A 580 10.41 -12.89 13.46
N LEU A 581 10.49 -13.57 14.60
CA LEU A 581 10.90 -14.97 14.67
C LEU A 581 9.94 -15.92 13.95
N ALA A 582 8.65 -15.58 13.85
CA ALA A 582 7.71 -16.34 13.03
C ALA A 582 8.08 -16.24 11.54
N GLY A 583 8.58 -15.07 11.10
CA GLY A 583 9.00 -14.81 9.73
C GLY A 583 10.15 -15.68 9.21
N LEU A 584 10.92 -16.33 10.10
CA LEU A 584 12.01 -17.24 9.73
C LEU A 584 11.56 -18.40 8.84
N TYR A 585 10.32 -18.88 9.02
CA TYR A 585 9.73 -19.93 8.19
C TYR A 585 8.23 -19.70 8.03
N GLY A 586 7.90 -18.83 7.09
CA GLY A 586 6.54 -18.39 6.84
C GLY A 586 6.58 -17.33 5.77
N TRP A 587 7.05 -16.15 6.18
CA TRP A 587 7.45 -15.08 5.27
C TRP A 587 8.64 -15.50 4.41
N LEU A 588 9.76 -15.87 5.05
CA LEU A 588 10.89 -16.45 4.34
C LEU A 588 10.64 -17.94 4.05
N PRO A 589 11.13 -18.47 2.91
CA PRO A 589 11.27 -19.91 2.73
C PRO A 589 12.32 -20.47 3.69
N ALA A 590 12.42 -21.80 3.76
CA ALA A 590 13.48 -22.43 4.54
C ALA A 590 14.85 -21.97 4.03
N THR A 591 15.64 -21.35 4.91
CA THR A 591 16.99 -20.88 4.60
C THR A 591 18.04 -21.86 5.13
N GLU A 592 19.23 -21.86 4.53
CA GLU A 592 20.33 -22.67 5.04
C GLU A 592 20.68 -22.27 6.49
N GLY A 593 20.89 -23.27 7.34
CA GLY A 593 21.14 -23.10 8.78
C GLY A 593 19.87 -23.00 9.64
N LEU A 594 18.67 -22.95 9.03
CA LEU A 594 17.41 -23.05 9.73
C LEU A 594 17.07 -24.52 10.04
N ASP A 595 16.75 -24.80 11.30
CA ASP A 595 16.20 -26.07 11.77
C ASP A 595 14.68 -25.93 11.87
N LEU A 596 13.95 -26.77 11.11
CA LEU A 596 12.50 -26.68 11.00
C LEU A 596 11.77 -27.06 12.30
N GLU A 597 12.35 -27.92 13.13
CA GLU A 597 11.75 -28.28 14.43
C GLU A 597 11.92 -27.13 15.42
N ILE A 598 13.11 -26.52 15.48
CA ILE A 598 13.35 -25.32 16.30
C ILE A 598 12.48 -24.17 15.82
N SER A 599 12.35 -23.98 14.50
CA SER A 599 11.48 -22.94 13.92
C SER A 599 10.01 -23.14 14.31
N LYS A 600 9.51 -24.38 14.23
CA LYS A 600 8.16 -24.72 14.68
C LYS A 600 7.96 -24.38 16.16
N LEU A 601 8.84 -24.86 17.04
CA LEU A 601 8.77 -24.58 18.48
C LEU A 601 8.87 -23.08 18.79
N THR A 602 9.68 -22.35 18.02
CA THR A 602 9.82 -20.90 18.15
C THR A 602 8.51 -20.20 17.78
N THR A 603 7.91 -20.56 16.65
CA THR A 603 6.63 -20.01 16.18
C THR A 603 5.50 -20.29 17.17
N GLU A 604 5.39 -21.53 17.67
CA GLU A 604 4.40 -21.88 18.71
C GLU A 604 4.63 -21.08 20.00
N LYS A 605 5.88 -20.81 20.37
CA LYS A 605 6.20 -19.99 21.54
C LYS A 605 5.83 -18.52 21.34
N VAL A 606 6.10 -17.96 20.17
CA VAL A 606 5.65 -16.62 19.77
C VAL A 606 4.13 -16.52 19.96
N TRP A 607 3.35 -17.48 19.46
CA TRP A 607 1.88 -17.47 19.62
C TRP A 607 1.42 -17.43 21.08
N ALA A 608 2.15 -18.10 21.96
CA ALA A 608 1.79 -18.22 23.37
C ALA A 608 2.23 -17.01 24.21
N THR A 609 3.32 -16.33 23.86
CA THR A 609 3.96 -15.32 24.74
C THR A 609 3.96 -13.91 24.20
N TRP A 610 3.83 -13.72 22.89
CA TRP A 610 3.91 -12.40 22.28
C TRP A 610 2.69 -11.55 22.63
N ASN A 611 2.88 -10.24 22.82
CA ASN A 611 1.77 -9.35 23.06
C ASN A 611 1.02 -9.01 21.75
N ILE A 612 0.14 -9.91 21.33
CA ILE A 612 -0.69 -9.77 20.11
C ILE A 612 -1.60 -8.54 20.17
N SER A 613 -1.85 -7.94 21.35
CA SER A 613 -2.63 -6.70 21.44
C SER A 613 -1.91 -5.48 20.87
N ASN A 614 -0.60 -5.59 20.64
CA ASN A 614 0.27 -4.48 20.28
C ASN A 614 1.03 -4.68 18.95
N VAL A 615 0.67 -5.72 18.17
CA VAL A 615 1.22 -5.98 16.83
C VAL A 615 0.49 -5.18 15.75
N TRP A 616 1.08 -5.11 14.57
CA TRP A 616 0.61 -4.37 13.40
C TRP A 616 -0.20 -5.25 12.45
N GLY A 617 -0.95 -4.63 11.54
CA GLY A 617 -1.86 -5.35 10.65
C GLY A 617 -1.18 -6.41 9.76
N TRP A 618 0.06 -6.20 9.33
CA TRP A 618 0.80 -7.15 8.49
C TRP A 618 1.39 -8.34 9.27
N ASP A 619 1.48 -8.24 10.59
CA ASP A 619 1.98 -9.32 11.45
C ASP A 619 1.02 -10.53 11.42
N PHE A 620 -0.29 -10.30 11.31
CA PHE A 620 -1.28 -11.37 11.23
C PHE A 620 -1.10 -12.27 9.99
N PRO A 621 -0.97 -11.72 8.77
CA PRO A 621 -0.54 -12.49 7.61
C PRO A 621 0.80 -13.22 7.78
N MET A 622 1.80 -12.60 8.41
CA MET A 622 3.08 -13.27 8.68
C MET A 622 2.91 -14.49 9.57
N LEU A 623 2.16 -14.35 10.67
CA LEU A 623 1.83 -15.45 11.59
C LEU A 623 1.03 -16.55 10.87
N ALA A 624 0.09 -16.18 10.01
CA ALA A 624 -0.71 -17.12 9.22
C ALA A 624 0.15 -17.94 8.25
N MET A 625 1.05 -17.28 7.50
CA MET A 625 1.97 -17.97 6.60
C MET A 625 2.89 -18.94 7.34
N SER A 626 3.34 -18.55 8.53
CA SER A 626 4.18 -19.39 9.39
C SER A 626 3.43 -20.63 9.86
N ALA A 627 2.20 -20.46 10.34
CA ALA A 627 1.31 -21.57 10.71
C ALA A 627 1.07 -22.53 9.54
N ALA A 628 0.77 -21.99 8.35
CA ALA A 628 0.55 -22.79 7.16
C ALA A 628 1.78 -23.64 6.78
N ARG A 629 3.00 -23.08 6.83
CA ARG A 629 4.22 -23.82 6.49
C ARG A 629 4.55 -24.94 7.48
N ILE A 630 4.29 -24.74 8.77
CA ILE A 630 4.53 -25.77 9.79
C ILE A 630 3.40 -26.83 9.85
N GLY A 631 2.40 -26.72 8.98
CA GLY A 631 1.32 -27.69 8.83
C GLY A 631 0.14 -27.48 9.79
N ASP A 632 -0.02 -26.28 10.36
CA ASP A 632 -1.17 -25.90 11.17
C ASP A 632 -2.09 -24.96 10.40
N GLN A 633 -2.85 -25.53 9.46
CA GLN A 633 -3.75 -24.75 8.60
C GLN A 633 -4.91 -24.11 9.37
N GLU A 634 -5.33 -24.71 10.48
CA GLU A 634 -6.41 -24.17 11.31
C GLU A 634 -5.93 -22.90 12.02
N GLN A 635 -4.75 -22.94 12.64
CA GLN A 635 -4.16 -21.75 13.25
C GLN A 635 -3.85 -20.66 12.22
N ALA A 636 -3.50 -21.02 10.98
CA ALA A 636 -3.33 -20.04 9.90
C ALA A 636 -4.61 -19.22 9.65
N LEU A 637 -5.77 -19.89 9.63
CA LEU A 637 -7.07 -19.22 9.48
C LEU A 637 -7.45 -18.38 10.70
N GLU A 638 -7.15 -18.87 11.90
CA GLU A 638 -7.37 -18.11 13.14
C GLU A 638 -6.58 -16.78 13.14
N TRP A 639 -5.37 -16.75 12.58
CA TRP A 639 -4.63 -15.49 12.42
C TRP A 639 -5.26 -14.55 11.39
N LEU A 640 -5.66 -15.06 10.22
CA LEU A 640 -6.30 -14.23 9.18
C LEU A 640 -7.70 -13.71 9.56
N LEU A 641 -8.33 -14.32 10.56
CA LEU A 641 -9.65 -13.96 11.08
C LEU A 641 -9.60 -13.47 12.53
N HIS A 642 -8.40 -13.22 13.04
CA HIS A 642 -8.20 -12.84 14.43
C HIS A 642 -9.02 -11.58 14.77
N PRO A 643 -9.64 -11.48 15.97
CA PRO A 643 -10.47 -10.33 16.33
C PRO A 643 -9.75 -8.98 16.33
N LEU A 644 -8.42 -8.97 16.42
CA LEU A 644 -7.58 -7.76 16.32
C LEU A 644 -7.12 -7.44 14.90
N PHE A 645 -7.24 -8.39 13.96
CA PHE A 645 -7.00 -8.15 12.54
C PHE A 645 -8.31 -7.72 11.89
N GLN A 646 -8.63 -6.43 12.04
CA GLN A 646 -9.95 -5.89 11.72
C GLN A 646 -9.98 -5.22 10.35
N PHE A 647 -11.13 -5.36 9.68
CA PHE A 647 -11.46 -4.68 8.44
C PHE A 647 -12.85 -4.07 8.61
N ASP A 648 -13.00 -2.78 8.30
CA ASP A 648 -14.27 -2.08 8.49
C ASP A 648 -15.36 -2.54 7.50
N ASP A 649 -16.50 -1.83 7.50
CA ASP A 649 -17.65 -2.13 6.64
C ASP A 649 -17.36 -1.97 5.14
N ALA A 650 -16.47 -1.04 4.76
CA ALA A 650 -15.98 -0.87 3.40
C ALA A 650 -14.78 -1.79 3.07
N GLY A 651 -14.26 -2.50 4.07
CA GLY A 651 -13.13 -3.41 3.95
C GLY A 651 -11.76 -2.73 4.10
N MET A 652 -11.72 -1.51 4.64
CA MET A 652 -10.47 -0.84 4.98
C MET A 652 -9.79 -1.58 6.15
N PRO A 653 -8.50 -1.93 6.04
CA PRO A 653 -7.76 -2.53 7.15
C PRO A 653 -7.58 -1.51 8.28
N VAL A 654 -8.03 -1.86 9.49
CA VAL A 654 -7.98 -0.97 10.65
C VAL A 654 -6.55 -0.90 11.20
N GLY A 655 -6.06 0.31 11.51
CA GLY A 655 -4.69 0.54 11.99
C GLY A 655 -4.40 0.12 13.43
N GLY A 656 -5.42 -0.34 14.16
CA GLY A 656 -5.31 -0.83 15.53
C GLY A 656 -4.91 0.27 16.52
N VAL A 657 -3.98 -0.03 17.42
CA VAL A 657 -3.51 0.89 18.47
C VAL A 657 -2.24 1.65 18.08
N ARG A 658 -1.60 1.29 16.97
CA ARG A 658 -0.27 1.77 16.58
C ARG A 658 -0.32 2.90 15.56
N VAL A 659 -1.25 2.80 14.60
CA VAL A 659 -1.37 3.75 13.50
C VAL A 659 -2.83 4.10 13.20
N PRO A 660 -3.07 5.25 12.56
CA PRO A 660 -4.39 5.61 12.08
C PRO A 660 -4.95 4.60 11.07
N THR A 661 -6.26 4.68 10.84
CA THR A 661 -6.95 3.85 9.84
C THR A 661 -7.03 4.61 8.52
N PRO A 662 -6.80 3.97 7.36
CA PRO A 662 -6.45 2.56 7.16
C PRO A 662 -4.95 2.28 7.29
N TYR A 663 -4.60 0.99 7.42
CA TYR A 663 -3.23 0.48 7.36
C TYR A 663 -3.10 -0.63 6.31
N PHE A 664 -2.79 -0.25 5.06
CA PHE A 664 -2.80 -1.15 3.90
C PHE A 664 -1.81 -2.31 3.89
N PRO A 665 -0.68 -2.29 4.62
CA PRO A 665 0.14 -3.49 4.75
C PRO A 665 -0.62 -4.72 5.26
N GLY A 666 -1.66 -4.52 6.08
CA GLY A 666 -2.54 -5.61 6.50
C GLY A 666 -3.30 -6.25 5.32
N ALA A 667 -3.85 -5.44 4.42
CA ALA A 667 -4.58 -5.92 3.24
C ALA A 667 -3.64 -6.58 2.21
N GLY A 668 -2.50 -5.96 1.92
CA GLY A 668 -1.51 -6.54 1.00
C GLY A 668 -0.91 -7.85 1.54
N GLY A 669 -0.58 -7.89 2.83
CA GLY A 669 -0.15 -9.10 3.53
C GLY A 669 -1.21 -10.20 3.48
N LEU A 670 -2.49 -9.88 3.75
CA LEU A 670 -3.60 -10.84 3.64
C LEU A 670 -3.66 -11.45 2.24
N LEU A 671 -3.57 -10.63 1.19
CA LEU A 671 -3.63 -11.12 -0.18
C LEU A 671 -2.43 -12.01 -0.53
N TYR A 672 -1.23 -11.68 -0.03
CA TYR A 672 -0.08 -12.56 -0.19
C TYR A 672 -0.29 -13.90 0.53
N ALA A 673 -0.71 -13.88 1.79
CA ALA A 673 -0.95 -15.09 2.58
C ALA A 673 -2.04 -15.98 1.95
N ILE A 674 -3.14 -15.40 1.47
CA ILE A 674 -4.21 -16.15 0.78
C ILE A 674 -3.70 -16.81 -0.50
N ALA A 675 -2.92 -16.09 -1.32
CA ALA A 675 -2.36 -16.68 -2.53
C ALA A 675 -1.40 -17.84 -2.20
N MET A 676 -0.52 -17.64 -1.20
CA MET A 676 0.38 -18.68 -0.70
C MET A 676 -0.38 -19.89 -0.15
N MET A 677 -1.45 -19.69 0.62
CA MET A 677 -2.22 -20.80 1.20
C MET A 677 -3.05 -21.55 0.13
N ALA A 678 -3.58 -20.85 -0.87
CA ALA A 678 -4.45 -21.42 -1.89
C ALA A 678 -3.69 -22.10 -3.05
N GLU A 679 -2.59 -21.50 -3.53
CA GLU A 679 -1.78 -22.03 -4.64
C GLU A 679 -0.55 -22.80 -4.13
N GLY A 680 -0.06 -22.46 -2.94
CA GLY A 680 1.11 -23.06 -2.31
C GLY A 680 2.39 -22.23 -2.45
N TRP A 681 3.46 -22.80 -1.93
CA TRP A 681 4.84 -22.30 -1.97
C TRP A 681 5.79 -23.33 -2.60
N ASP A 682 7.06 -23.01 -2.80
CA ASP A 682 8.03 -23.97 -3.35
C ASP A 682 8.16 -25.19 -2.43
N GLY A 683 8.11 -26.39 -3.02
CA GLY A 683 8.12 -27.66 -2.29
C GLY A 683 6.77 -28.09 -1.69
N SER A 684 5.75 -27.23 -1.69
CA SER A 684 4.40 -27.62 -1.27
C SER A 684 3.70 -28.50 -2.32
N ASN A 685 2.85 -29.42 -1.84
CA ASN A 685 2.10 -30.37 -2.65
C ASN A 685 0.62 -30.37 -2.27
N GLY A 686 -0.25 -30.77 -3.20
CA GLY A 686 -1.70 -30.80 -3.00
C GLY A 686 -2.40 -29.52 -3.47
N THR A 687 -3.73 -29.53 -3.38
CA THR A 687 -4.58 -28.38 -3.69
C THR A 687 -4.80 -27.58 -2.41
N ALA A 688 -4.61 -26.26 -2.45
CA ALA A 688 -4.79 -25.36 -1.30
C ALA A 688 -4.06 -25.85 -0.02
N PRO A 689 -2.73 -26.07 -0.08
CA PRO A 689 -1.99 -26.72 1.00
C PRO A 689 -2.00 -25.96 2.34
N GLY A 690 -2.32 -24.67 2.32
CA GLY A 690 -2.45 -23.84 3.51
C GLY A 690 -3.85 -23.81 4.13
N PHE A 691 -4.84 -24.51 3.56
CA PHE A 691 -6.20 -24.58 4.11
C PHE A 691 -6.51 -25.96 4.72
N PRO A 692 -7.34 -26.04 5.78
CA PRO A 692 -7.82 -27.33 6.27
C PRO A 692 -8.61 -28.07 5.21
N ALA A 693 -8.45 -29.40 5.13
CA ALA A 693 -9.18 -30.23 4.18
C ALA A 693 -10.66 -30.40 4.52
N GLU A 694 -11.04 -30.24 5.79
CA GLU A 694 -12.42 -30.32 6.26
C GLU A 694 -13.02 -28.92 6.41
N GLY A 695 -14.26 -28.74 5.99
CA GLY A 695 -15.00 -27.49 6.12
C GLY A 695 -14.75 -26.45 5.03
N TRP A 696 -13.62 -26.52 4.32
CA TRP A 696 -13.22 -25.56 3.29
C TRP A 696 -13.22 -26.18 1.90
N ASN A 697 -13.90 -25.53 0.95
CA ASN A 697 -13.85 -25.84 -0.47
C ASN A 697 -13.15 -24.69 -1.20
N VAL A 698 -11.82 -24.75 -1.26
CA VAL A 698 -11.01 -23.69 -1.86
C VAL A 698 -10.83 -23.94 -3.34
N ARG A 699 -11.15 -22.92 -4.14
CA ARG A 699 -10.92 -22.89 -5.57
C ARG A 699 -10.05 -21.69 -5.90
N ALA A 700 -8.98 -21.92 -6.65
CA ALA A 700 -8.09 -20.88 -7.13
C ALA A 700 -7.93 -20.97 -8.65
N GLU A 701 -7.87 -19.83 -9.31
CA GLU A 701 -7.62 -19.71 -10.75
C GLU A 701 -6.56 -18.65 -10.97
N GLY A 702 -5.56 -18.92 -11.81
CA GLY A 702 -4.60 -17.90 -12.25
C GLY A 702 -3.75 -17.28 -11.14
N LEU A 703 -3.46 -18.02 -10.07
CA LEU A 703 -2.47 -17.64 -9.06
C LEU A 703 -1.08 -18.17 -9.42
N SER A 704 -0.06 -17.60 -8.80
CA SER A 704 1.33 -18.08 -8.83
C SER A 704 1.77 -18.51 -7.43
N LYS A 705 2.60 -19.56 -7.36
CA LYS A 705 3.17 -20.04 -6.09
C LYS A 705 4.12 -19.03 -5.47
N ALA A 706 4.02 -18.89 -4.15
CA ALA A 706 5.04 -18.22 -3.35
C ALA A 706 6.37 -18.99 -3.38
N MET A 707 7.47 -18.32 -3.01
CA MET A 707 8.76 -18.98 -2.77
C MET A 707 8.75 -19.81 -1.49
#